data_AF-A0A7H0H1D3-F1
#
_entry.id   AF-A0A7H0H1D3-F1
#
_cell.length_a   1.000
_cell.length_b   1.000
_cell.length_c   1.000
_cell.angle_alpha   90.00
_cell.angle_beta   90.00
_cell.angle_gamma   90.00
#
_symmetry.space_group_name_H-M   'P 1'
#
loop_
_entity.id
_entity.type
_entity.pdbx_description
1 polymer ?
#
loop_
_entity_poly.entity_id
_entity_poly.type
_entity_poly.pdbx_seq_one_letter_code
_entity_poly.pdbx_strand_id
1 'polypeptide(L)'
;MQVLFGIQLTNYLLFALLVLVIHVLVNQKYVGHLVAFGAYGCILFAGMLGVEHHLLIYASDPGWTYSDMRGFGPFMKPWLWFKFYWAAWAFLLAVVATLFWVRSQDVTLPARLRWAQHRLAQHRLAALLALVLVVAAGGGIFYHTNVLNEYASKADRRQMRADYERRYGSYEQAPRPALVRTELQVEIYPDEQAADIRGSYQLVNRSQVAIDSIHLSTIPHLDISDISFDRATTPLLADEKLGYRIYGLQNRLEPGDSVQMRFAVRIAARGFTNGGAEAAVVANGTHITSDWLPIIGYHRDRRLGDAREREMQGLPPRRPRPSLYDVAARQEARHAELMDFEAVVGTTKDQIAVAPGALRRTWTRGDRRYFHYATQAPIQNGYAFFSARYAVREAQWVPQLNSSQAAAPSIPGAGSTANPVTIQIFYHPAHADNVARMVKSAQASLHYYSQEFGPYPYRHFRVLERPGPGRGMHAEPMTIDYQEGYSLMNPRPGGLDLPYHIMAHEVAHQWWGFQLAPAAVEGAGLLVESTATYSAMQVVEQTLGYEHLLRYLSQMRQEYEVPRSRAAPPLLRANDAFMNYRKGPSRSSRCGITLEKIGSTMPSGGCCTPILPVRPCPPRLICTGSCRRPRPTRCATCCMTSSRPTPFGNSRRSKLRPSKPSPAPGR
;
A
#
# COMPACT_ATOMS: atom_id res chain seq x y z
N MET A 1 -9.45 -25.62 -11.18
CA MET A 1 -10.49 -26.64 -10.92
C MET A 1 -11.04 -26.57 -9.49
N GLN A 2 -10.25 -26.89 -8.44
CA GLN A 2 -10.74 -26.96 -7.05
C GLN A 2 -11.46 -25.69 -6.56
N VAL A 3 -10.92 -24.50 -6.81
CA VAL A 3 -11.58 -23.21 -6.47
C VAL A 3 -12.94 -23.04 -7.16
N LEU A 4 -13.03 -23.38 -8.45
CA LEU A 4 -14.24 -23.23 -9.25
C LEU A 4 -15.35 -24.19 -8.77
N PHE A 5 -15.02 -25.47 -8.61
CA PHE A 5 -15.99 -26.52 -8.25
C PHE A 5 -16.25 -26.66 -6.75
N GLY A 6 -15.32 -26.21 -5.89
CA GLY A 6 -15.53 -26.18 -4.44
C GLY A 6 -16.16 -24.88 -3.97
N ILE A 7 -15.45 -23.76 -4.16
CA ILE A 7 -15.81 -22.49 -3.54
C ILE A 7 -16.85 -21.72 -4.37
N GLN A 8 -16.61 -21.54 -5.67
CA GLN A 8 -17.50 -20.72 -6.51
C GLN A 8 -18.81 -21.44 -6.81
N LEU A 9 -18.79 -22.76 -7.01
CA LEU A 9 -20.00 -23.58 -7.18
C LEU A 9 -20.99 -23.42 -6.02
N THR A 10 -20.52 -23.38 -4.76
CA THR A 10 -21.41 -23.14 -3.61
C THR A 10 -22.18 -21.83 -3.75
N ASN A 11 -21.53 -20.75 -4.21
CA ASN A 11 -22.21 -19.48 -4.45
C ASN A 11 -23.26 -19.58 -5.58
N TYR A 12 -22.92 -20.28 -6.67
CA TYR A 12 -23.86 -20.48 -7.79
C TYR A 12 -25.06 -21.34 -7.39
N LEU A 13 -24.87 -22.38 -6.58
CA LEU A 13 -25.96 -23.23 -6.08
C LEU A 13 -26.88 -22.47 -5.12
N LEU A 14 -26.34 -21.68 -4.19
CA LEU A 14 -27.13 -20.82 -3.30
C LEU A 14 -27.96 -19.82 -4.12
N PHE A 15 -27.34 -19.15 -5.11
CA PHE A 15 -28.06 -18.20 -5.95
C PHE A 15 -29.11 -18.86 -6.86
N ALA A 16 -28.80 -20.00 -7.48
CA ALA A 16 -29.75 -20.75 -8.31
C ALA A 16 -30.98 -21.21 -7.49
N LEU A 17 -30.79 -21.63 -6.24
CA LEU A 17 -31.88 -21.97 -5.35
C LEU A 17 -32.74 -20.76 -4.98
N LEU A 18 -32.14 -19.61 -4.68
CA LEU A 18 -32.88 -18.36 -4.44
C LEU A 18 -33.77 -18.01 -5.65
N VAL A 19 -33.21 -18.07 -6.87
CA VAL A 19 -33.96 -17.81 -8.10
C VAL A 19 -35.10 -18.83 -8.30
N LEU A 20 -34.86 -20.11 -8.03
CA LEU A 20 -35.89 -21.14 -8.07
C LEU A 20 -37.03 -20.87 -7.06
N VAL A 21 -36.70 -20.50 -5.83
CA VAL A 21 -37.67 -20.15 -4.78
C VAL A 21 -38.50 -18.93 -5.21
N ILE A 22 -37.88 -17.89 -5.77
CA ILE A 22 -38.56 -16.72 -6.33
C ILE A 22 -39.55 -17.14 -7.43
N HIS A 23 -39.13 -17.99 -8.37
CA HIS A 23 -40.01 -18.47 -9.44
C HIS A 23 -41.18 -19.31 -8.92
N VAL A 24 -40.97 -20.15 -7.91
CA VAL A 24 -42.04 -20.92 -7.26
C VAL A 24 -43.03 -20.00 -6.55
N LEU A 25 -42.56 -19.01 -5.79
CA LEU A 25 -43.43 -18.08 -5.06
C LEU A 25 -44.24 -17.17 -6.01
N VAL A 26 -43.56 -16.55 -6.98
CA VAL A 26 -44.19 -15.61 -7.94
C VAL A 26 -45.09 -16.32 -8.95
N ASN A 27 -44.76 -17.54 -9.37
CA ASN A 27 -45.49 -18.37 -10.33
C ASN A 27 -45.85 -17.65 -11.66
N GLN A 28 -45.05 -16.67 -12.06
CA GLN A 28 -45.17 -15.90 -13.30
C GLN A 28 -43.78 -15.70 -13.89
N LYS A 29 -43.57 -16.09 -15.16
CA LYS A 29 -42.22 -16.16 -15.77
C LYS A 29 -41.51 -14.80 -15.74
N TYR A 30 -42.10 -13.77 -16.33
CA TYR A 30 -41.45 -12.46 -16.48
C TYR A 30 -41.32 -11.72 -15.15
N VAL A 31 -42.35 -11.77 -14.30
CA VAL A 31 -42.32 -11.17 -12.95
C VAL A 31 -41.26 -11.87 -12.08
N GLY A 32 -41.12 -13.20 -12.18
CA GLY A 32 -40.09 -13.94 -11.46
C GLY A 32 -38.67 -13.51 -11.85
N HIS A 33 -38.39 -13.29 -13.15
CA HIS A 33 -37.12 -12.73 -13.60
C HIS A 33 -36.90 -11.31 -13.05
N LEU A 34 -37.92 -10.43 -13.10
CA LEU A 34 -37.83 -9.07 -12.58
C LEU A 34 -37.52 -9.05 -11.08
N VAL A 35 -38.19 -9.90 -10.29
CA VAL A 35 -37.94 -10.05 -8.85
C VAL A 35 -36.55 -10.64 -8.58
N ALA A 36 -36.10 -11.63 -9.37
CA ALA A 36 -34.76 -12.20 -9.26
C ALA A 36 -33.65 -11.19 -9.58
N PHE A 37 -33.82 -10.37 -10.63
CA PHE A 37 -32.90 -9.27 -10.94
C PHE A 37 -32.93 -8.18 -9.86
N GLY A 38 -34.10 -7.87 -9.31
CA GLY A 38 -34.23 -6.95 -8.17
C GLY A 38 -33.48 -7.44 -6.94
N ALA A 39 -33.68 -8.72 -6.56
CA ALA A 39 -32.97 -9.35 -5.44
C ALA A 39 -31.46 -9.40 -5.67
N TYR A 40 -31.01 -9.75 -6.88
CA TYR A 40 -29.59 -9.72 -7.25
C TYR A 40 -29.01 -8.29 -7.18
N GLY A 41 -29.76 -7.28 -7.62
CA GLY A 41 -29.41 -5.87 -7.48
C GLY A 41 -29.27 -5.45 -6.01
N CYS A 42 -30.21 -5.84 -5.14
CA CYS A 42 -30.13 -5.57 -3.71
C CYS A 42 -28.89 -6.22 -3.06
N ILE A 43 -28.53 -7.45 -3.46
CA ILE A 43 -27.31 -8.14 -2.99
C ILE A 43 -26.05 -7.39 -3.48
N LEU A 44 -25.99 -7.06 -4.77
CA LEU A 44 -24.85 -6.39 -5.42
C LEU A 44 -24.59 -4.98 -4.87
N PHE A 45 -25.66 -4.23 -4.56
CA PHE A 45 -25.59 -2.84 -4.08
C PHE A 45 -25.86 -2.70 -2.58
N ALA A 46 -25.90 -3.79 -1.80
CA ALA A 46 -26.18 -3.78 -0.36
C ALA A 46 -25.34 -2.74 0.41
N GLY A 47 -24.04 -2.68 0.12
CA GLY A 47 -23.12 -1.72 0.75
C GLY A 47 -23.35 -0.25 0.37
N MET A 48 -24.04 0.04 -0.75
CA MET A 48 -24.51 1.40 -1.07
C MET A 48 -25.80 1.76 -0.32
N LEU A 49 -26.60 0.75 0.06
CA LEU A 49 -27.80 0.88 0.88
C LEU A 49 -27.48 0.91 2.39
N GLY A 50 -26.20 0.88 2.78
CA GLY A 50 -25.76 0.84 4.18
C GLY A 50 -25.76 -0.55 4.83
N VAL A 51 -26.12 -1.60 4.09
CA VAL A 51 -26.10 -2.99 4.59
C VAL A 51 -24.72 -3.59 4.30
N GLU A 52 -23.88 -3.68 5.32
CA GLU A 52 -22.48 -4.15 5.19
C GLU A 52 -22.18 -5.48 5.91
N HIS A 53 -23.06 -5.94 6.79
CA HIS A 53 -22.83 -7.17 7.56
C HIS A 53 -23.19 -8.40 6.72
N HIS A 54 -22.25 -9.35 6.57
CA HIS A 54 -22.42 -10.54 5.73
C HIS A 54 -23.49 -11.53 6.22
N LEU A 55 -24.03 -11.35 7.44
CA LEU A 55 -25.23 -12.06 7.92
C LEU A 55 -26.53 -11.57 7.26
N LEU A 56 -26.55 -10.36 6.71
CA LEU A 56 -27.74 -9.72 6.13
C LEU A 56 -27.76 -9.75 4.59
N ILE A 57 -26.62 -10.07 3.97
CA ILE A 57 -26.45 -10.09 2.51
C ILE A 57 -26.45 -11.53 2.03
N TYR A 58 -27.50 -11.96 1.32
CA TYR A 58 -27.68 -13.36 0.94
C TYR A 58 -26.47 -13.96 0.19
N ALA A 59 -26.08 -15.18 0.59
CA ALA A 59 -24.91 -15.92 0.11
C ALA A 59 -23.56 -15.19 0.27
N SER A 60 -23.51 -14.07 0.99
CA SER A 60 -22.28 -13.30 1.21
C SER A 60 -21.36 -13.95 2.25
N ASP A 61 -20.09 -13.58 2.21
CA ASP A 61 -19.04 -14.04 3.11
C ASP A 61 -17.93 -12.97 3.20
N PRO A 62 -17.05 -13.01 4.22
CA PRO A 62 -15.96 -12.05 4.39
C PRO A 62 -14.87 -12.09 3.31
N GLY A 63 -14.98 -12.98 2.32
CA GLY A 63 -13.98 -13.21 1.30
C GLY A 63 -12.89 -14.20 1.73
N TRP A 64 -12.06 -14.54 0.74
CA TRP A 64 -10.89 -15.40 0.89
C TRP A 64 -9.88 -15.05 -0.19
N THR A 65 -8.61 -15.33 0.06
CA THR A 65 -7.57 -15.33 -0.98
C THR A 65 -6.72 -16.59 -0.85
N TYR A 66 -6.17 -17.04 -1.98
CA TYR A 66 -5.20 -18.11 -2.07
C TYR A 66 -3.82 -17.54 -2.46
N SER A 67 -2.77 -18.23 -2.05
CA SER A 67 -1.35 -17.86 -2.13
C SER A 67 -0.57 -19.18 -2.06
N ASP A 68 0.54 -19.35 -2.77
CA ASP A 68 1.27 -20.63 -2.77
C ASP A 68 2.11 -20.82 -1.49
N MET A 69 2.62 -19.73 -0.92
CA MET A 69 3.24 -19.73 0.42
C MET A 69 2.26 -20.17 1.50
N ARG A 70 1.06 -19.59 1.53
CA ARG A 70 0.15 -19.63 2.70
C ARG A 70 -1.09 -20.53 2.50
N GLY A 71 -1.39 -20.89 1.26
CA GLY A 71 -2.68 -21.45 0.87
C GLY A 71 -3.85 -20.48 1.15
N PHE A 72 -5.00 -21.06 1.47
CA PHE A 72 -6.16 -20.29 1.99
C PHE A 72 -5.93 -19.76 3.42
N GLY A 73 -5.03 -20.40 4.18
CA GLY A 73 -4.65 -20.04 5.55
C GLY A 73 -5.85 -19.68 6.44
N PRO A 74 -5.88 -18.48 7.03
CA PRO A 74 -6.88 -18.09 8.02
C PRO A 74 -8.29 -17.83 7.43
N PHE A 75 -8.44 -17.75 6.10
CA PHE A 75 -9.72 -17.40 5.46
C PHE A 75 -10.73 -18.54 5.36
N MET A 76 -10.29 -19.80 5.40
CA MET A 76 -11.17 -20.95 5.17
C MET A 76 -12.21 -21.15 6.29
N LYS A 77 -11.80 -20.97 7.55
CA LYS A 77 -12.70 -21.14 8.72
C LYS A 77 -13.86 -20.12 8.70
N PRO A 78 -13.64 -18.79 8.57
CA PRO A 78 -14.72 -17.82 8.40
C PRO A 78 -15.63 -18.16 7.20
N TRP A 79 -15.04 -18.45 6.04
CA TRP A 79 -15.79 -18.76 4.82
C TRP A 79 -16.75 -19.95 5.02
N LEU A 80 -16.27 -21.05 5.62
CA LEU A 80 -17.09 -22.23 5.92
C LEU A 80 -18.28 -21.91 6.85
N TRP A 81 -18.07 -21.10 7.89
CA TRP A 81 -19.16 -20.68 8.79
C TRP A 81 -20.25 -19.92 8.01
N PHE A 82 -19.87 -18.93 7.20
CA PHE A 82 -20.83 -18.16 6.41
C PHE A 82 -21.53 -19.00 5.33
N LYS A 83 -20.85 -19.96 4.69
CA LYS A 83 -21.51 -20.87 3.74
C LYS A 83 -22.42 -21.88 4.41
N PHE A 84 -22.08 -22.37 5.60
CA PHE A 84 -22.97 -23.22 6.38
C PHE A 84 -24.25 -22.46 6.80
N TYR A 85 -24.10 -21.21 7.28
CA TYR A 85 -25.22 -20.32 7.59
C TYR A 85 -26.12 -20.07 6.37
N TRP A 86 -25.55 -19.70 5.22
CA TRP A 86 -26.34 -19.48 4.01
C TRP A 86 -26.92 -20.77 3.41
N ALA A 87 -26.26 -21.93 3.60
CA ALA A 87 -26.82 -23.24 3.27
C ALA A 87 -28.03 -23.61 4.15
N ALA A 88 -28.01 -23.25 5.45
CA ALA A 88 -29.16 -23.41 6.33
C ALA A 88 -30.35 -22.52 5.91
N TRP A 89 -30.08 -21.27 5.53
CA TRP A 89 -31.09 -20.38 4.92
C TRP A 89 -31.64 -20.92 3.60
N ALA A 90 -30.75 -21.41 2.72
CA ALA A 90 -31.12 -22.07 1.47
C ALA A 90 -32.02 -23.28 1.73
N PHE A 91 -31.71 -24.13 2.72
CA PHE A 91 -32.56 -25.25 3.11
C PHE A 91 -33.93 -24.80 3.63
N LEU A 92 -33.99 -23.74 4.46
CA LEU A 92 -35.26 -23.14 4.90
C LEU A 92 -36.09 -22.62 3.73
N LEU A 93 -35.46 -21.91 2.78
CA LEU A 93 -36.10 -21.41 1.55
C LEU A 93 -36.58 -22.56 0.64
N ALA A 94 -35.83 -23.67 0.56
CA ALA A 94 -36.27 -24.86 -0.16
C ALA A 94 -37.52 -25.48 0.47
N VAL A 95 -37.61 -25.56 1.79
CA VAL A 95 -38.84 -25.98 2.49
C VAL A 95 -39.99 -25.01 2.17
N VAL A 96 -39.77 -23.69 2.20
CA VAL A 96 -40.80 -22.73 1.78
C VAL A 96 -41.25 -22.98 0.32
N ALA A 97 -40.33 -23.23 -0.60
CA ALA A 97 -40.68 -23.57 -1.98
C ALA A 97 -41.51 -24.86 -2.09
N THR A 98 -41.22 -25.92 -1.33
CA THR A 98 -42.05 -27.14 -1.36
C THR A 98 -43.46 -26.92 -0.81
N LEU A 99 -43.60 -26.10 0.24
CA LEU A 99 -44.90 -25.71 0.79
C LEU A 99 -45.75 -24.96 -0.25
N PHE A 100 -45.15 -24.02 -0.98
CA PHE A 100 -45.83 -23.19 -1.98
C PHE A 100 -45.84 -23.78 -3.41
N TRP A 101 -45.30 -24.98 -3.61
CA TRP A 101 -45.18 -25.62 -4.93
C TRP A 101 -46.54 -25.86 -5.58
N VAL A 102 -46.71 -25.34 -6.80
CA VAL A 102 -47.94 -25.43 -7.60
C VAL A 102 -47.90 -26.68 -8.47
N ARG A 103 -49.00 -27.45 -8.52
CA ARG A 103 -49.14 -28.66 -9.37
C ARG A 103 -50.28 -28.57 -10.39
N SER A 104 -51.15 -27.57 -10.32
CA SER A 104 -52.29 -27.33 -11.21
C SER A 104 -52.27 -25.88 -11.69
N GLN A 105 -52.84 -25.59 -12.87
CA GLN A 105 -52.70 -24.28 -13.51
C GLN A 105 -53.56 -23.18 -12.82
N ASP A 106 -54.71 -23.54 -12.26
CA ASP A 106 -55.67 -22.59 -11.66
C ASP A 106 -55.61 -22.58 -10.13
N VAL A 107 -54.71 -21.79 -9.53
CA VAL A 107 -54.60 -21.67 -8.07
C VAL A 107 -54.38 -20.23 -7.61
N THR A 108 -55.37 -19.69 -6.90
CA THR A 108 -55.29 -18.36 -6.28
C THR A 108 -54.38 -18.34 -5.05
N LEU A 109 -53.79 -17.18 -4.73
CA LEU A 109 -52.88 -17.03 -3.57
C LEU A 109 -53.49 -17.53 -2.23
N PRO A 110 -54.77 -17.28 -1.89
CA PRO A 110 -55.37 -17.80 -0.66
C PRO A 110 -55.43 -19.33 -0.61
N ALA A 111 -55.66 -20.01 -1.74
CA ALA A 111 -55.65 -21.47 -1.81
C ALA A 111 -54.23 -22.03 -1.57
N ARG A 112 -53.20 -21.39 -2.15
CA ARG A 112 -51.79 -21.74 -1.91
C ARG A 112 -51.41 -21.64 -0.44
N LEU A 113 -51.89 -20.61 0.27
CA LEU A 113 -51.60 -20.44 1.70
C LEU A 113 -52.24 -21.54 2.57
N ARG A 114 -53.49 -21.92 2.31
CA ARG A 114 -54.15 -23.05 3.01
C ARG A 114 -53.41 -24.36 2.77
N TRP A 115 -52.98 -24.61 1.53
CA TRP A 115 -52.20 -25.81 1.21
C TRP A 115 -50.82 -25.81 1.87
N ALA A 116 -50.15 -24.65 1.95
CA ALA A 116 -48.90 -24.50 2.67
C ALA A 116 -49.07 -24.85 4.18
N GLN A 117 -50.17 -24.43 4.81
CA GLN A 117 -50.50 -24.80 6.20
C GLN A 117 -50.67 -26.33 6.36
N HIS A 118 -51.41 -26.99 5.47
CA HIS A 118 -51.57 -28.45 5.52
C HIS A 118 -50.25 -29.21 5.27
N ARG A 119 -49.42 -28.75 4.31
CA ARG A 119 -48.10 -29.35 4.02
C ARG A 119 -47.08 -29.06 5.13
N LEU A 120 -47.24 -27.97 5.89
CA LEU A 120 -46.34 -27.65 7.00
C LEU A 120 -46.36 -28.74 8.08
N ALA A 121 -47.51 -29.39 8.32
CA ALA A 121 -47.57 -30.54 9.24
C ALA A 121 -46.66 -31.70 8.81
N GLN A 122 -46.51 -31.93 7.50
CA GLN A 122 -45.65 -32.98 6.92
C GLN A 122 -44.17 -32.56 6.94
N HIS A 123 -43.86 -31.28 6.72
CA HIS A 123 -42.49 -30.76 6.68
C HIS A 123 -42.02 -30.10 7.99
N ARG A 124 -42.78 -30.20 9.08
CA ARG A 124 -42.53 -29.50 10.36
C ARG A 124 -41.12 -29.73 10.93
N LEU A 125 -40.62 -30.96 10.83
CA LEU A 125 -39.29 -31.32 11.33
C LEU A 125 -38.17 -30.70 10.48
N ALA A 126 -38.35 -30.68 9.16
CA ALA A 126 -37.40 -30.03 8.25
C ALA A 126 -37.38 -28.50 8.44
N ALA A 127 -38.55 -27.89 8.60
CA ALA A 127 -38.66 -26.45 8.89
C ALA A 127 -38.02 -26.07 10.23
N LEU A 128 -38.29 -26.85 11.30
CA LEU A 128 -37.70 -26.63 12.62
C LEU A 128 -36.19 -26.85 12.61
N LEU A 129 -35.70 -27.92 11.96
CA LEU A 129 -34.27 -28.18 11.79
C LEU A 129 -33.59 -27.02 11.04
N ALA A 130 -34.16 -26.57 9.92
CA ALA A 130 -33.62 -25.46 9.15
C ALA A 130 -33.53 -24.17 9.99
N LEU A 131 -34.58 -23.86 10.77
CA LEU A 131 -34.60 -22.71 11.68
C LEU A 131 -33.53 -22.82 12.78
N VAL A 132 -33.40 -23.98 13.43
CA VAL A 132 -32.37 -24.22 14.46
C VAL A 132 -30.96 -24.07 13.86
N LEU A 133 -30.71 -24.59 12.66
CA LEU A 133 -29.42 -24.44 11.97
C LEU A 133 -29.12 -22.97 11.63
N VAL A 134 -30.10 -22.21 11.14
CA VAL A 134 -29.95 -20.77 10.86
C VAL A 134 -29.62 -20.00 12.15
N VAL A 135 -30.35 -20.24 13.24
CA VAL A 135 -30.14 -19.53 14.51
C VAL A 135 -28.80 -19.91 15.15
N ALA A 136 -28.44 -21.19 15.17
CA ALA A 136 -27.16 -21.64 15.74
C ALA A 136 -25.96 -21.15 14.93
N ALA A 137 -26.00 -21.27 13.60
CA ALA A 137 -24.91 -20.80 12.74
C ALA A 137 -24.80 -19.26 12.76
N GLY A 138 -25.93 -18.55 12.70
CA GLY A 138 -25.98 -17.09 12.77
C GLY A 138 -25.52 -16.56 14.12
N GLY A 139 -25.92 -17.19 15.23
CA GLY A 139 -25.46 -16.87 16.58
C GLY A 139 -23.96 -17.11 16.77
N GLY A 140 -23.42 -18.21 16.23
CA GLY A 140 -21.98 -18.48 16.25
C GLY A 140 -21.17 -17.46 15.46
N ILE A 141 -21.65 -17.06 14.27
CA ILE A 141 -21.04 -15.98 13.49
C ILE A 141 -21.11 -14.66 14.26
N PHE A 142 -22.28 -14.26 14.76
CA PHE A 142 -22.48 -13.00 15.49
C PHE A 142 -21.61 -12.93 16.75
N TYR A 143 -21.46 -14.04 17.47
CA TYR A 143 -20.52 -14.13 18.61
C TYR A 143 -19.09 -13.85 18.17
N HIS A 144 -18.62 -14.44 17.06
CA HIS A 144 -17.31 -14.12 16.51
C HIS A 144 -17.19 -12.67 16.02
N THR A 145 -18.16 -12.15 15.27
CA THR A 145 -18.03 -10.87 14.59
C THR A 145 -18.38 -9.64 15.43
N ASN A 146 -19.17 -9.79 16.51
CA ASN A 146 -19.73 -8.68 17.29
C ASN A 146 -19.51 -8.80 18.82
N VAL A 147 -19.12 -9.98 19.34
CA VAL A 147 -18.87 -10.18 20.79
C VAL A 147 -17.38 -10.40 21.06
N LEU A 148 -16.72 -11.27 20.30
CA LEU A 148 -15.27 -11.45 20.36
C LEU A 148 -14.48 -10.35 19.63
N ASN A 149 -15.12 -9.64 18.70
CA ASN A 149 -14.56 -8.53 17.93
C ASN A 149 -15.59 -7.38 17.87
N GLU A 150 -15.13 -6.13 17.78
CA GLU A 150 -16.02 -4.98 17.57
C GLU A 150 -16.39 -4.86 16.09
N TYR A 151 -17.66 -5.11 15.74
CA TYR A 151 -18.18 -4.82 14.40
C TYR A 151 -18.34 -3.31 14.21
N ALA A 152 -17.61 -2.75 13.25
CA ALA A 152 -17.73 -1.36 12.83
C ALA A 152 -17.98 -1.27 11.33
N SER A 153 -19.07 -0.60 10.94
CA SER A 153 -19.36 -0.28 9.53
C SER A 153 -18.34 0.72 8.97
N LYS A 154 -18.41 1.02 7.66
CA LYS A 154 -17.65 2.14 7.08
C LYS A 154 -18.06 3.48 7.68
N ALA A 155 -19.34 3.66 8.05
CA ALA A 155 -19.81 4.87 8.71
C ALA A 155 -19.20 5.01 10.12
N ASP A 156 -19.19 3.94 10.90
CA ASP A 156 -18.59 3.92 12.25
C ASP A 156 -17.08 4.18 12.20
N ARG A 157 -16.37 3.52 11.26
CA ARG A 157 -14.93 3.76 11.06
C ARG A 157 -14.63 5.18 10.60
N ARG A 158 -15.48 5.79 9.77
CA ARG A 158 -15.38 7.20 9.38
C ARG A 158 -15.60 8.11 10.59
N GLN A 159 -16.60 7.82 11.42
CA GLN A 159 -16.89 8.55 12.66
C GLN A 159 -15.72 8.46 13.65
N MET A 160 -15.17 7.26 13.90
CA MET A 160 -14.00 7.05 14.77
C MET A 160 -12.77 7.85 14.32
N ARG A 161 -12.50 7.90 13.01
CA ARG A 161 -11.43 8.75 12.43
C ARG A 161 -11.71 10.25 12.63
N ALA A 162 -12.97 10.68 12.49
CA ALA A 162 -13.35 12.07 12.76
C ALA A 162 -13.23 12.41 14.26
N ASP A 163 -13.67 11.54 15.16
CA ASP A 163 -13.59 11.75 16.61
C ASP A 163 -12.14 11.78 17.10
N TYR A 164 -11.28 10.90 16.57
CA TYR A 164 -9.83 10.95 16.79
C TYR A 164 -9.23 12.29 16.32
N GLU A 165 -9.61 12.80 15.15
CA GLU A 165 -9.15 14.10 14.66
C GLU A 165 -9.69 15.27 15.51
N ARG A 166 -10.96 15.26 15.91
CA ARG A 166 -11.56 16.29 16.77
C ARG A 166 -10.93 16.34 18.16
N ARG A 167 -10.71 15.17 18.79
CA ARG A 167 -10.19 15.07 20.17
C ARG A 167 -8.69 15.30 20.27
N TYR A 168 -7.92 14.78 19.32
CA TYR A 168 -6.45 14.71 19.45
C TYR A 168 -5.70 15.49 18.37
N GLY A 169 -6.39 16.07 17.38
CA GLY A 169 -5.76 16.87 16.32
C GLY A 169 -5.03 18.12 16.83
N SER A 170 -5.40 18.65 18.00
CA SER A 170 -4.65 19.71 18.69
C SER A 170 -3.21 19.30 19.03
N TYR A 171 -2.97 18.01 19.30
CA TYR A 171 -1.65 17.46 19.61
C TYR A 171 -0.82 17.13 18.36
N GLU A 172 -1.31 17.43 17.13
CA GLU A 172 -0.56 17.20 15.88
C GLU A 172 0.80 17.94 15.86
N GLN A 173 0.86 19.11 16.52
CA GLN A 173 2.06 19.96 16.59
C GLN A 173 2.71 19.97 17.98
N ALA A 174 2.25 19.13 18.92
CA ALA A 174 2.82 19.07 20.25
C ALA A 174 4.34 18.75 20.20
N PRO A 175 5.14 19.31 21.12
CA PRO A 175 6.49 18.81 21.41
C PRO A 175 6.42 17.32 21.75
N ARG A 176 7.30 16.52 21.14
CA ARG A 176 7.40 15.09 21.40
C ARG A 176 8.88 14.68 21.34
N PRO A 177 9.33 13.71 22.13
CA PRO A 177 10.69 13.23 22.02
C PRO A 177 10.86 12.42 20.72
N ALA A 178 12.05 12.50 20.14
CA ALA A 178 12.45 11.70 18.98
C ALA A 178 12.79 10.27 19.42
N LEU A 179 12.37 9.28 18.64
CA LEU A 179 12.81 7.90 18.82
C LEU A 179 14.24 7.77 18.30
N VAL A 180 15.19 7.37 19.16
CA VAL A 180 16.62 7.27 18.78
C VAL A 180 17.18 5.86 18.83
N ARG A 181 16.56 4.94 19.58
CA ARG A 181 16.90 3.52 19.56
C ARG A 181 15.67 2.66 19.83
N THR A 182 15.57 1.54 19.14
CA THR A 182 14.56 0.50 19.36
C THR A 182 15.25 -0.84 19.63
N GLU A 183 14.90 -1.49 20.73
CA GLU A 183 15.30 -2.86 21.07
C GLU A 183 14.06 -3.75 21.22
N LEU A 184 14.01 -4.90 20.53
CA LEU A 184 12.82 -5.76 20.51
C LEU A 184 13.15 -7.25 20.73
N GLN A 185 12.34 -7.93 21.53
CA GLN A 185 12.21 -9.39 21.57
C GLN A 185 10.87 -9.74 20.91
N VAL A 186 10.91 -10.41 19.77
CA VAL A 186 9.74 -10.81 18.97
C VAL A 186 9.63 -12.33 18.99
N GLU A 187 8.54 -12.87 19.51
CA GLU A 187 8.22 -14.31 19.44
C GLU A 187 7.04 -14.52 18.49
N ILE A 188 7.30 -15.13 17.34
CA ILE A 188 6.27 -15.47 16.35
C ILE A 188 5.79 -16.91 16.60
N TYR A 189 4.47 -17.12 16.52
CA TYR A 189 3.80 -18.41 16.66
C TYR A 189 2.90 -18.64 15.41
N PRO A 190 3.48 -19.10 14.28
CA PRO A 190 2.76 -19.28 13.01
C PRO A 190 1.54 -20.19 13.10
N ASP A 191 1.63 -21.26 13.90
CA ASP A 191 0.56 -22.26 14.08
C ASP A 191 -0.60 -21.73 14.95
N GLU A 192 -0.29 -20.86 15.92
CA GLU A 192 -1.29 -20.19 16.77
C GLU A 192 -1.86 -18.90 16.13
N GLN A 193 -1.29 -18.47 14.99
CA GLN A 193 -1.59 -17.17 14.35
C GLN A 193 -1.43 -16.00 15.33
N ALA A 194 -0.36 -16.05 16.12
CA ALA A 194 -0.06 -15.07 17.16
C ALA A 194 1.42 -14.64 17.19
N ALA A 195 1.70 -13.47 17.73
CA ALA A 195 3.05 -13.01 18.05
C ALA A 195 3.05 -12.19 19.34
N ASP A 196 4.04 -12.43 20.20
CA ASP A 196 4.31 -11.63 21.39
C ASP A 196 5.55 -10.77 21.14
N ILE A 197 5.43 -9.46 21.34
CA ILE A 197 6.51 -8.49 21.14
C ILE A 197 6.74 -7.76 22.46
N ARG A 198 7.94 -7.85 23.01
CA ARG A 198 8.41 -7.01 24.12
C ARG A 198 9.43 -6.03 23.59
N GLY A 199 9.30 -4.75 23.95
CA GLY A 199 10.13 -3.71 23.39
C GLY A 199 10.60 -2.67 24.39
N SER A 200 11.73 -2.04 24.07
CA SER A 200 12.15 -0.80 24.68
C SER A 200 12.51 0.23 23.60
N TYR A 201 12.11 1.47 23.84
CA TYR A 201 12.45 2.65 23.05
C TYR A 201 13.29 3.59 23.89
N GLN A 202 14.40 4.08 23.33
CA GLN A 202 15.09 5.26 23.85
C GLN A 202 14.51 6.50 23.15
N LEU A 203 13.95 7.42 23.93
CA LEU A 203 13.34 8.65 23.47
C LEU A 203 14.18 9.85 23.94
N VAL A 204 14.46 10.82 23.07
CA VAL A 204 15.29 12.00 23.36
C VAL A 204 14.56 13.29 23.01
N ASN A 205 14.58 14.28 23.91
CA ASN A 205 14.08 15.61 23.57
C ASN A 205 15.08 16.35 22.66
N ARG A 206 14.88 16.24 21.35
CA ARG A 206 15.65 17.02 20.34
C ARG A 206 15.10 18.43 20.12
N SER A 207 14.05 18.84 20.83
CA SER A 207 13.45 20.17 20.72
C SER A 207 14.08 21.17 21.70
N GLN A 208 13.82 22.46 21.49
CA GLN A 208 14.29 23.55 22.36
C GLN A 208 13.32 23.86 23.52
N VAL A 209 12.32 23.00 23.76
CA VAL A 209 11.26 23.20 24.75
C VAL A 209 11.18 21.96 25.65
N ALA A 210 11.05 22.16 26.96
CA ALA A 210 10.84 21.07 27.91
C ALA A 210 9.54 20.31 27.60
N ILE A 211 9.57 18.98 27.64
CA ILE A 211 8.40 18.13 27.38
C ILE A 211 7.88 17.62 28.73
N ASP A 212 6.60 17.88 29.02
CA ASP A 212 5.94 17.48 30.26
C ASP A 212 5.11 16.19 30.14
N SER A 213 4.89 15.70 28.91
CA SER A 213 3.98 14.59 28.64
C SER A 213 4.38 13.78 27.41
N ILE A 214 4.22 12.46 27.51
CA ILE A 214 4.45 11.51 26.41
C ILE A 214 3.10 11.07 25.87
N HIS A 215 2.85 11.46 24.63
CA HIS A 215 1.69 11.06 23.84
C HIS A 215 2.01 9.79 23.06
N LEU A 216 1.11 8.81 23.05
CA LEU A 216 1.23 7.57 22.29
C LEU A 216 -0.04 7.33 21.46
N SER A 217 0.14 7.00 20.18
CA SER A 217 -0.91 6.43 19.33
C SER A 217 -0.70 4.92 19.19
N THR A 218 -1.76 4.14 19.33
CA THR A 218 -1.76 2.69 19.12
C THR A 218 -2.84 2.30 18.12
N ILE A 219 -2.83 1.04 17.67
CA ILE A 219 -3.99 0.44 17.02
C ILE A 219 -5.11 0.29 18.08
N PRO A 220 -6.35 0.72 17.80
CA PRO A 220 -7.49 0.47 18.71
C PRO A 220 -7.71 -1.02 18.96
N HIS A 221 -8.06 -1.39 20.20
CA HIS A 221 -8.31 -2.77 20.64
C HIS A 221 -7.11 -3.75 20.52
N LEU A 222 -5.92 -3.27 20.16
CA LEU A 222 -4.69 -4.06 20.24
C LEU A 222 -4.35 -4.35 21.70
N ASP A 223 -3.93 -5.58 21.97
CA ASP A 223 -3.52 -6.02 23.31
C ASP A 223 -2.13 -5.45 23.62
N ILE A 224 -2.11 -4.30 24.32
CA ILE A 224 -0.91 -3.57 24.70
C ILE A 224 -0.85 -3.31 26.21
N SER A 225 0.19 -3.87 26.82
CA SER A 225 0.44 -3.93 28.25
C SER A 225 1.87 -3.45 28.60
N ASP A 226 2.20 -3.47 29.89
CA ASP A 226 3.53 -3.17 30.44
C ASP A 226 4.17 -1.82 30.01
N ILE A 227 3.34 -0.85 29.57
CA ILE A 227 3.80 0.50 29.23
C ILE A 227 4.35 1.15 30.49
N SER A 228 5.66 1.32 30.53
CA SER A 228 6.40 1.83 31.69
C SER A 228 7.57 2.68 31.23
N PHE A 229 8.03 3.58 32.11
CA PHE A 229 9.13 4.50 31.84
C PHE A 229 10.20 4.37 32.93
N ASP A 230 11.45 4.71 32.61
CA ASP A 230 12.55 4.81 33.59
C ASP A 230 12.48 6.06 34.49
N ARG A 231 11.50 6.93 34.24
CA ARG A 231 11.11 8.07 35.08
C ARG A 231 9.70 7.88 35.65
N ALA A 232 9.41 8.56 36.76
CA ALA A 232 8.07 8.54 37.34
C ALA A 232 7.06 9.28 36.45
N THR A 233 5.95 8.59 36.12
CA THR A 233 4.90 9.09 35.23
C THR A 233 3.50 8.81 35.77
N THR A 234 2.56 9.70 35.48
CA THR A 234 1.13 9.53 35.81
C THR A 234 0.32 9.38 34.51
N PRO A 235 -0.54 8.36 34.36
CA PRO A 235 -1.44 8.28 33.21
C PRO A 235 -2.47 9.41 33.29
N LEU A 236 -2.46 10.31 32.29
CA LEU A 236 -3.40 11.43 32.17
C LEU A 236 -4.60 11.09 31.30
N LEU A 237 -4.41 10.22 30.31
CA LEU A 237 -5.46 9.73 29.42
C LEU A 237 -5.15 8.31 28.93
N ALA A 238 -6.17 7.47 28.88
CA ALA A 238 -6.16 6.23 28.11
C ALA A 238 -7.51 6.06 27.40
N ASP A 239 -7.56 6.40 26.10
CA ASP A 239 -8.71 6.12 25.22
C ASP A 239 -8.38 4.88 24.39
N GLU A 240 -8.88 3.72 24.83
CA GLU A 240 -8.64 2.44 24.16
C GLU A 240 -9.43 2.32 22.85
N LYS A 241 -10.62 2.92 22.78
CA LYS A 241 -11.50 2.92 21.61
C LYS A 241 -10.90 3.72 20.45
N LEU A 242 -10.23 4.83 20.76
CA LEU A 242 -9.51 5.63 19.79
C LEU A 242 -7.99 5.39 19.84
N GLY A 243 -7.50 4.37 20.54
CA GLY A 243 -6.08 3.98 20.59
C GLY A 243 -5.14 5.17 20.83
N TYR A 244 -5.37 5.94 21.89
CA TYR A 244 -4.58 7.12 22.24
C TYR A 244 -4.33 7.20 23.75
N ARG A 245 -3.08 7.36 24.16
CA ARG A 245 -2.67 7.41 25.57
C ARG A 245 -1.77 8.63 25.83
N ILE A 246 -1.87 9.24 27.00
CA ILE A 246 -1.04 10.37 27.44
C ILE A 246 -0.51 10.07 28.84
N TYR A 247 0.80 10.15 29.02
CA TYR A 247 1.49 9.99 30.31
C TYR A 247 2.18 11.29 30.68
N GLY A 248 1.79 11.91 31.80
CA GLY A 248 2.47 13.07 32.35
C GLY A 248 3.76 12.66 33.04
N LEU A 249 4.86 13.35 32.75
CA LEU A 249 6.15 13.18 33.38
C LEU A 249 6.20 14.00 34.68
N GLN A 250 6.58 13.41 35.81
CA GLN A 250 6.76 14.17 37.05
C GLN A 250 7.92 15.15 36.94
N ASN A 251 9.05 14.68 36.38
CA ASN A 251 10.18 15.51 35.98
C ASN A 251 10.17 15.68 34.46
N ARG A 252 10.00 16.91 34.00
CA ARG A 252 10.00 17.26 32.57
C ARG A 252 11.28 16.78 31.88
N LEU A 253 11.15 16.48 30.59
CA LEU A 253 12.26 16.11 29.73
C LEU A 253 12.84 17.40 29.14
N GLU A 254 13.94 17.90 29.71
CA GLU A 254 14.60 19.12 29.24
C GLU A 254 15.24 18.93 27.85
N PRO A 255 15.57 19.99 27.09
CA PRO A 255 16.29 19.87 25.82
C PRO A 255 17.59 19.05 25.97
N GLY A 256 17.69 17.95 25.23
CA GLY A 256 18.79 16.98 25.31
C GLY A 256 18.59 15.81 26.28
N ASP A 257 17.63 15.88 27.22
CA ASP A 257 17.31 14.76 28.11
C ASP A 257 16.76 13.56 27.33
N SER A 258 16.89 12.38 27.94
CA SER A 258 16.32 11.13 27.42
C SER A 258 15.51 10.36 28.46
N VAL A 259 14.62 9.51 27.97
CA VAL A 259 13.71 8.65 28.76
C VAL A 259 13.57 7.32 28.02
N GLN A 260 13.69 6.21 28.75
CA GLN A 260 13.42 4.87 28.23
C GLN A 260 11.95 4.53 28.45
N MET A 261 11.27 4.11 27.39
CA MET A 261 9.93 3.51 27.46
C MET A 261 10.03 2.00 27.22
N ARG A 262 9.32 1.20 28.00
CA ARG A 262 9.14 -0.25 27.77
C ARG A 262 7.68 -0.55 27.51
N PHE A 263 7.40 -1.63 26.78
CA PHE A 263 6.03 -2.07 26.45
C PHE A 263 6.00 -3.55 26.07
N ALA A 264 4.81 -4.14 26.14
CA ALA A 264 4.49 -5.43 25.55
C ALA A 264 3.27 -5.32 24.62
N VAL A 265 3.31 -5.98 23.47
CA VAL A 265 2.23 -6.06 22.48
C VAL A 265 1.98 -7.53 22.15
N ARG A 266 0.72 -7.95 22.17
CA ARG A 266 0.28 -9.27 21.69
C ARG A 266 -0.61 -9.13 20.47
N ILE A 267 -0.14 -9.69 19.36
CA ILE A 267 -0.89 -9.82 18.11
C ILE A 267 -1.50 -11.22 18.13
N ALA A 268 -2.83 -11.37 18.11
CA ALA A 268 -3.49 -12.67 18.08
C ALA A 268 -4.90 -12.59 17.49
N ALA A 269 -5.24 -13.49 16.57
CA ALA A 269 -6.57 -13.53 15.96
C ALA A 269 -7.64 -14.04 16.96
N ARG A 270 -8.51 -13.14 17.45
CA ARG A 270 -9.62 -13.48 18.36
C ARG A 270 -10.83 -14.01 17.57
N GLY A 271 -10.70 -15.20 16.98
CA GLY A 271 -11.75 -15.79 16.15
C GLY A 271 -11.75 -15.22 14.73
N PHE A 272 -12.82 -14.54 14.30
CA PHE A 272 -12.87 -13.85 13.01
C PHE A 272 -13.82 -12.65 13.01
N THR A 273 -13.48 -11.63 12.23
CA THR A 273 -14.27 -10.40 12.09
C THR A 273 -15.25 -10.51 10.89
N ASN A 274 -16.19 -9.57 10.77
CA ASN A 274 -16.98 -9.45 9.53
C ASN A 274 -16.10 -9.07 8.31
N GLY A 275 -14.90 -8.50 8.51
CA GLY A 275 -13.91 -8.29 7.44
C GLY A 275 -13.03 -9.51 7.15
N GLY A 276 -13.27 -10.65 7.81
CA GLY A 276 -12.48 -11.87 7.69
C GLY A 276 -11.48 -12.04 8.82
N ALA A 277 -10.41 -12.76 8.55
CA ALA A 277 -9.33 -13.00 9.50
C ALA A 277 -8.13 -12.10 9.17
N GLU A 278 -7.57 -11.47 10.20
CA GLU A 278 -6.44 -10.54 10.08
C GLU A 278 -5.13 -11.33 9.92
N ALA A 279 -4.46 -11.16 8.78
CA ALA A 279 -3.43 -12.09 8.32
C ALA A 279 -1.99 -11.66 8.63
N ALA A 280 -1.76 -10.91 9.72
CA ALA A 280 -0.42 -10.45 10.11
C ALA A 280 0.50 -11.63 10.46
N VAL A 281 -0.01 -12.59 11.26
CA VAL A 281 0.68 -13.85 11.57
C VAL A 281 -0.05 -15.01 10.89
N VAL A 282 0.69 -15.80 10.11
CA VAL A 282 0.18 -16.92 9.35
C VAL A 282 1.20 -18.05 9.31
N ALA A 283 0.72 -19.28 9.13
CA ALA A 283 1.51 -20.52 9.16
C ALA A 283 2.75 -20.53 8.25
N ASN A 284 2.77 -19.73 7.18
CA ASN A 284 3.92 -19.52 6.32
C ASN A 284 3.78 -18.16 5.60
N GLY A 285 4.73 -17.24 5.79
CA GLY A 285 4.63 -15.88 5.24
C GLY A 285 4.03 -14.85 6.20
N THR A 286 4.36 -14.93 7.49
CA THR A 286 4.05 -13.87 8.48
C THR A 286 4.71 -12.55 8.08
N HIS A 287 3.98 -11.45 8.25
CA HIS A 287 4.41 -10.09 7.91
C HIS A 287 3.83 -9.09 8.91
N ILE A 288 4.67 -8.56 9.81
CA ILE A 288 4.29 -7.62 10.88
C ILE A 288 5.06 -6.31 10.67
N THR A 289 4.38 -5.23 10.31
CA THR A 289 5.02 -3.89 10.18
C THR A 289 5.19 -3.20 11.54
N SER A 290 6.03 -2.18 11.60
CA SER A 290 6.23 -1.30 12.75
C SER A 290 4.94 -0.57 13.21
N ASP A 291 3.89 -0.51 12.37
CA ASP A 291 2.59 0.08 12.71
C ASP A 291 1.84 -0.67 13.81
N TRP A 292 2.21 -1.93 14.06
CA TRP A 292 1.71 -2.74 15.19
C TRP A 292 2.30 -2.31 16.54
N LEU A 293 3.34 -1.47 16.54
CA LEU A 293 4.02 -1.01 17.74
C LEU A 293 3.54 0.41 18.14
N PRO A 294 3.83 0.88 19.37
CA PRO A 294 3.44 2.23 19.79
C PRO A 294 4.08 3.30 18.90
N ILE A 295 3.28 4.25 18.43
CA ILE A 295 3.73 5.41 17.65
C ILE A 295 3.82 6.61 18.58
N ILE A 296 4.98 7.29 18.62
CA ILE A 296 5.20 8.45 19.49
C ILE A 296 4.47 9.69 18.93
N GLY A 297 3.61 10.29 19.75
CA GLY A 297 2.80 11.45 19.42
C GLY A 297 1.53 11.11 18.64
N TYR A 298 0.99 12.11 17.94
CA TYR A 298 -0.21 11.99 17.12
C TYR A 298 0.06 11.27 15.79
N HIS A 299 -0.62 10.15 15.54
CA HIS A 299 -0.53 9.45 14.26
C HIS A 299 -1.42 10.11 13.19
N ARG A 300 -0.79 10.62 12.13
CA ARG A 300 -1.42 11.44 11.08
C ARG A 300 -2.33 10.67 10.11
N ASP A 301 -2.07 9.39 9.88
CA ASP A 301 -2.77 8.60 8.84
C ASP A 301 -4.09 8.00 9.33
N ARG A 302 -4.37 8.18 10.63
CA ARG A 302 -5.66 7.87 11.27
C ARG A 302 -6.73 8.95 11.07
N ARG A 303 -6.40 10.07 10.40
CA ARG A 303 -7.35 11.14 10.04
C ARG A 303 -8.32 10.72 8.92
N LEU A 304 -9.31 11.58 8.67
CA LEU A 304 -10.09 11.53 7.43
C LEU A 304 -9.37 12.27 6.31
N GLY A 305 -9.01 11.55 5.25
CA GLY A 305 -8.31 12.11 4.07
C GLY A 305 -9.25 12.59 2.95
N ASP A 306 -10.43 12.00 2.81
CA ASP A 306 -11.37 12.35 1.74
C ASP A 306 -12.13 13.65 2.04
N ALA A 307 -12.17 14.57 1.07
CA ALA A 307 -12.74 15.90 1.25
C ALA A 307 -14.26 15.87 1.52
N ARG A 308 -15.00 14.97 0.85
CA ARG A 308 -16.45 14.82 1.03
C ARG A 308 -16.76 14.14 2.36
N GLU A 309 -15.95 13.16 2.78
CA GLU A 309 -16.08 12.54 4.10
C GLU A 309 -15.84 13.54 5.24
N ARG A 310 -14.87 14.45 5.08
CA ARG A 310 -14.62 15.54 6.03
C ARG A 310 -15.80 16.51 6.10
N GLU A 311 -16.32 16.94 4.95
CA GLU A 311 -17.49 17.82 4.85
C GLU A 311 -18.73 17.20 5.54
N MET A 312 -19.05 15.93 5.24
CA MET A 312 -20.13 15.19 5.90
C MET A 312 -19.95 15.04 7.42
N GLN A 313 -18.71 15.16 7.91
CA GLN A 313 -18.35 15.09 9.32
C GLN A 313 -18.16 16.49 9.96
N GLY A 314 -18.48 17.58 9.25
CA GLY A 314 -18.28 18.95 9.73
C GLY A 314 -16.82 19.30 10.04
N LEU A 315 -15.86 18.55 9.47
CA LEU A 315 -14.43 18.83 9.62
C LEU A 315 -13.99 19.86 8.58
N PRO A 316 -13.04 20.76 8.91
CA PRO A 316 -12.54 21.74 7.97
C PRO A 316 -11.90 21.04 6.74
N PRO A 317 -12.09 21.59 5.53
CA PRO A 317 -11.47 21.04 4.32
C PRO A 317 -9.94 21.08 4.46
N ARG A 318 -9.29 19.96 4.21
CA ARG A 318 -7.83 19.81 4.33
C ARG A 318 -7.25 19.25 3.04
N ARG A 319 -6.09 19.75 2.63
CA ARG A 319 -5.36 19.19 1.49
C ARG A 319 -4.73 17.83 1.87
N PRO A 320 -4.66 16.85 0.96
CA PRO A 320 -4.02 15.55 1.23
C PRO A 320 -2.55 15.67 1.66
N ARG A 321 -1.83 16.70 1.18
CA ARG A 321 -0.53 17.12 1.69
C ARG A 321 -0.54 18.63 1.97
N PRO A 322 0.22 19.14 2.97
CA PRO A 322 0.42 20.56 3.17
C PRO A 322 0.95 21.27 1.93
N SER A 323 0.67 22.57 1.81
CA SER A 323 1.12 23.41 0.70
C SER A 323 2.64 23.44 0.62
N LEU A 324 3.21 23.43 -0.59
CA LEU A 324 4.65 23.69 -0.80
C LEU A 324 5.12 25.01 -0.15
N TYR A 325 4.23 26.01 -0.11
CA TYR A 325 4.53 27.34 0.44
C TYR A 325 4.35 27.45 1.96
N ASP A 326 3.93 26.38 2.63
CA ASP A 326 3.89 26.31 4.09
C ASP A 326 5.32 26.22 4.63
N VAL A 327 5.74 27.22 5.41
CA VAL A 327 7.11 27.30 5.94
C VAL A 327 7.34 26.25 7.03
N ALA A 328 6.35 26.06 7.91
CA ALA A 328 6.45 25.11 9.02
C ALA A 328 6.45 23.68 8.48
N ALA A 329 5.54 23.34 7.55
CA ALA A 329 5.50 22.01 6.96
C ALA A 329 6.73 21.68 6.10
N ARG A 330 7.43 22.67 5.53
CA ARG A 330 8.73 22.47 4.85
C ARG A 330 9.88 22.19 5.80
N GLN A 331 9.80 22.64 7.05
CA GLN A 331 10.81 22.36 8.09
C GLN A 331 10.49 21.08 8.87
N GLU A 332 9.30 20.49 8.67
CA GLU A 332 8.87 19.28 9.36
C GLU A 332 9.39 18.00 8.69
N ALA A 333 10.62 17.61 9.07
CA ALA A 333 11.25 16.36 8.64
C ALA A 333 11.10 15.20 9.65
N ARG A 334 10.11 15.24 10.56
CA ARG A 334 9.95 14.26 11.66
C ARG A 334 9.82 12.80 11.23
N HIS A 335 9.41 12.53 9.99
CA HIS A 335 9.33 11.18 9.44
C HIS A 335 10.69 10.63 8.98
N ALA A 336 11.67 11.52 8.77
CA ALA A 336 13.04 11.22 8.41
C ALA A 336 13.95 11.02 9.64
N GLU A 337 13.39 11.07 10.85
CA GLU A 337 14.14 10.84 12.09
C GLU A 337 14.73 9.43 12.08
N LEU A 338 16.06 9.36 12.22
CA LEU A 338 16.80 8.12 12.24
C LEU A 338 17.01 7.61 13.68
N MET A 339 16.95 6.28 13.82
CA MET A 339 17.17 5.52 15.04
C MET A 339 18.10 4.32 14.83
N ASP A 340 18.76 3.88 15.89
CA ASP A 340 19.39 2.55 15.94
C ASP A 340 18.33 1.47 16.16
N PHE A 341 18.56 0.28 15.59
CA PHE A 341 17.61 -0.83 15.69
C PHE A 341 18.31 -2.15 16.00
N GLU A 342 17.75 -2.87 16.97
CA GLU A 342 18.20 -4.19 17.41
C GLU A 342 16.99 -5.07 17.74
N ALA A 343 16.98 -6.30 17.22
CA ALA A 343 15.91 -7.24 17.48
C ALA A 343 16.39 -8.68 17.58
N VAL A 344 15.81 -9.43 18.51
CA VAL A 344 15.85 -10.89 18.54
C VAL A 344 14.48 -11.41 18.12
N VAL A 345 14.44 -12.19 17.04
CA VAL A 345 13.20 -12.78 16.51
C VAL A 345 13.25 -14.30 16.64
N GLY A 346 12.29 -14.86 17.38
CA GLY A 346 12.04 -16.29 17.50
C GLY A 346 10.87 -16.73 16.62
N THR A 347 11.01 -17.89 15.97
CA THR A 347 9.95 -18.53 15.17
C THR A 347 10.08 -20.05 15.21
N THR A 348 9.25 -20.80 14.46
CA THR A 348 9.34 -22.26 14.36
C THR A 348 10.66 -22.72 13.72
N LYS A 349 11.12 -23.91 14.08
CA LYS A 349 12.42 -24.48 13.66
C LYS A 349 12.60 -24.59 12.14
N ASP A 350 11.51 -24.78 11.39
CA ASP A 350 11.48 -24.92 9.93
C ASP A 350 11.50 -23.58 9.18
N GLN A 351 11.31 -22.45 9.87
CA GLN A 351 11.23 -21.13 9.25
C GLN A 351 12.52 -20.32 9.40
N ILE A 352 12.62 -19.28 8.58
CA ILE A 352 13.60 -18.21 8.68
C ILE A 352 12.84 -16.93 9.03
N ALA A 353 13.15 -16.36 10.19
CA ALA A 353 12.68 -15.03 10.54
C ALA A 353 13.68 -13.97 10.09
N VAL A 354 13.19 -12.86 9.54
CA VAL A 354 14.03 -11.75 9.05
C VAL A 354 13.52 -10.42 9.62
N ALA A 355 14.46 -9.56 10.02
CA ALA A 355 14.24 -8.22 10.54
C ALA A 355 15.31 -7.25 9.99
N PRO A 356 15.19 -5.93 10.18
CA PRO A 356 16.18 -4.94 9.76
C PRO A 356 17.57 -5.16 10.39
N GLY A 357 18.62 -4.87 9.63
CA GLY A 357 20.00 -4.87 10.12
C GLY A 357 20.76 -6.19 9.87
N ALA A 358 22.03 -6.19 10.25
CA ALA A 358 22.93 -7.31 9.99
C ALA A 358 22.60 -8.48 10.93
N LEU A 359 22.51 -9.69 10.38
CA LEU A 359 22.36 -10.91 11.18
C LEU A 359 23.64 -11.13 11.98
N ARG A 360 23.54 -11.08 13.32
CA ARG A 360 24.67 -11.20 14.25
C ARG A 360 24.90 -12.64 14.69
N ARG A 361 23.82 -13.37 14.97
CA ARG A 361 23.84 -14.79 15.38
C ARG A 361 22.51 -15.47 15.08
N THR A 362 22.55 -16.79 14.89
CA THR A 362 21.38 -17.66 14.92
C THR A 362 21.59 -18.78 15.93
N TRP A 363 20.51 -19.24 16.57
CA TRP A 363 20.55 -20.40 17.47
C TRP A 363 19.18 -21.08 17.51
N THR A 364 19.13 -22.27 18.10
CA THR A 364 17.89 -23.05 18.29
C THR A 364 17.75 -23.33 19.78
N ARG A 365 16.52 -23.23 20.32
CA ARG A 365 16.20 -23.58 21.71
C ARG A 365 14.89 -24.37 21.71
N GLY A 366 14.97 -25.68 21.94
CA GLY A 366 13.84 -26.60 21.72
C GLY A 366 13.41 -26.59 20.25
N ASP A 367 12.11 -26.44 20.00
CA ASP A 367 11.53 -26.37 18.65
C ASP A 367 11.39 -24.95 18.09
N ARG A 368 12.06 -23.97 18.72
CA ARG A 368 12.12 -22.58 18.25
C ARG A 368 13.51 -22.21 17.74
N ARG A 369 13.56 -21.49 16.62
CA ARG A 369 14.77 -20.95 16.00
C ARG A 369 14.79 -19.44 16.15
N TYR A 370 15.96 -18.91 16.48
CA TYR A 370 16.18 -17.52 16.88
C TYR A 370 17.21 -16.83 15.99
N PHE A 371 16.95 -15.56 15.70
CA PHE A 371 17.75 -14.71 14.83
C PHE A 371 17.95 -13.37 15.53
N HIS A 372 19.20 -12.95 15.75
CA HIS A 372 19.54 -11.65 16.32
C HIS A 372 20.04 -10.73 15.20
N TYR A 373 19.29 -9.66 14.96
CA TYR A 373 19.60 -8.62 14.00
C TYR A 373 19.95 -7.32 14.72
N ALA A 374 20.95 -6.61 14.23
CA ALA A 374 21.26 -5.26 14.70
C ALA A 374 21.81 -4.42 13.55
N THR A 375 21.34 -3.17 13.42
CA THR A 375 21.82 -2.26 12.37
C THR A 375 23.31 -1.91 12.58
N GLN A 376 23.91 -1.36 11.54
CA GLN A 376 25.29 -0.84 11.54
C GLN A 376 25.34 0.65 11.18
N ALA A 377 24.17 1.23 10.91
CA ALA A 377 23.91 2.63 10.64
C ALA A 377 22.46 2.91 11.07
N PRO A 378 22.11 4.13 11.49
CA PRO A 378 20.74 4.49 11.83
C PRO A 378 19.77 4.33 10.64
N ILE A 379 18.52 3.96 10.93
CA ILE A 379 17.44 3.78 9.95
C ILE A 379 16.21 4.61 10.31
N GLN A 380 15.35 4.89 9.34
CA GLN A 380 14.02 5.48 9.60
C GLN A 380 13.12 4.47 10.32
N ASN A 381 12.16 4.96 11.12
CA ASN A 381 11.17 4.14 11.81
C ASN A 381 10.03 3.67 10.89
N GLY A 382 10.37 2.83 9.91
CA GLY A 382 9.44 2.12 9.03
C GLY A 382 10.07 0.81 8.57
N TYR A 383 9.59 -0.30 9.09
CA TYR A 383 10.16 -1.64 8.86
C TYR A 383 9.17 -2.76 9.17
N ALA A 384 9.47 -3.99 8.74
CA ALA A 384 8.70 -5.17 9.08
C ALA A 384 9.53 -6.37 9.57
N PHE A 385 8.82 -7.31 10.21
CA PHE A 385 9.27 -8.65 10.55
C PHE A 385 8.63 -9.66 9.62
N PHE A 386 9.44 -10.58 9.11
CA PHE A 386 9.02 -11.63 8.20
C PHE A 386 9.29 -13.01 8.82
N SER A 387 8.42 -13.99 8.58
CA SER A 387 8.73 -15.40 8.89
C SER A 387 8.08 -16.34 7.88
N ALA A 388 8.90 -17.15 7.20
CA ALA A 388 8.44 -18.16 6.26
C ALA A 388 9.47 -19.29 6.05
N ARG A 389 9.05 -20.35 5.38
CA ARG A 389 9.90 -21.40 4.79
C ARG A 389 10.54 -20.89 3.50
N TYR A 390 11.51 -19.98 3.65
CA TYR A 390 12.24 -19.38 2.53
C TYR A 390 13.33 -20.28 1.96
N ALA A 391 13.40 -20.37 0.63
CA ALA A 391 14.66 -20.55 -0.07
C ALA A 391 15.41 -19.21 -0.08
N VAL A 392 16.75 -19.25 -0.03
CA VAL A 392 17.59 -18.05 0.01
C VAL A 392 18.58 -18.07 -1.16
N ARG A 393 18.57 -17.02 -1.98
CA ARG A 393 19.61 -16.78 -2.98
C ARG A 393 20.48 -15.62 -2.51
N GLU A 394 21.73 -15.94 -2.20
CA GLU A 394 22.75 -14.94 -1.90
C GLU A 394 23.56 -14.57 -3.15
N ALA A 395 23.94 -13.30 -3.24
CA ALA A 395 24.89 -12.74 -4.19
C ALA A 395 25.69 -11.61 -3.50
N GLN A 396 26.76 -11.15 -4.12
CA GLN A 396 27.51 -9.98 -3.66
C GLN A 396 27.58 -8.92 -4.75
N TRP A 397 27.64 -7.67 -4.33
CA TRP A 397 28.03 -6.53 -5.16
C TRP A 397 29.22 -5.84 -4.48
N VAL A 398 30.26 -5.54 -5.25
CA VAL A 398 31.45 -4.83 -4.75
C VAL A 398 31.40 -3.40 -5.28
N PRO A 399 31.43 -2.37 -4.41
CA PRO A 399 31.49 -0.98 -4.84
C PRO A 399 32.70 -0.70 -5.73
N GLN A 400 32.45 -0.19 -6.93
CA GLN A 400 33.50 0.35 -7.83
C GLN A 400 33.49 1.87 -7.72
N LEU A 401 33.89 2.38 -6.54
CA LEU A 401 33.95 3.80 -6.24
C LEU A 401 35.36 4.34 -6.53
N ASN A 402 35.44 5.43 -7.27
CA ASN A 402 36.70 6.12 -7.53
C ASN A 402 37.15 6.91 -6.29
N SER A 403 38.44 7.26 -6.21
CA SER A 403 39.01 8.02 -5.07
C SER A 403 38.30 9.35 -4.79
N SER A 404 37.69 9.97 -5.80
CA SER A 404 36.88 11.19 -5.71
C SER A 404 35.42 10.96 -5.29
N GLN A 405 34.94 9.72 -5.33
CA GLN A 405 33.58 9.30 -4.90
C GLN A 405 33.58 8.70 -3.49
N ALA A 406 34.75 8.48 -2.89
CA ALA A 406 34.93 8.12 -1.48
C ALA A 406 34.65 9.31 -0.54
N ALA A 407 33.51 9.97 -0.72
CA ALA A 407 33.01 11.00 0.18
C ALA A 407 32.58 10.41 1.53
N ALA A 408 32.51 11.24 2.56
CA ALA A 408 31.94 10.86 3.85
C ALA A 408 30.49 10.35 3.66
N PRO A 409 30.04 9.34 4.43
CA PRO A 409 28.69 8.80 4.27
C PRO A 409 27.61 9.87 4.47
N SER A 410 26.59 9.84 3.61
CA SER A 410 25.40 10.70 3.68
C SER A 410 24.59 10.50 4.97
N ILE A 411 24.69 9.31 5.59
CA ILE A 411 24.07 8.96 6.87
C ILE A 411 25.15 8.95 7.97
N PRO A 412 25.04 9.78 9.02
CA PRO A 412 25.95 9.72 10.18
C PRO A 412 25.99 8.34 10.81
N GLY A 413 27.19 7.83 11.10
CA GLY A 413 27.39 6.51 11.69
C GLY A 413 27.39 5.34 10.69
N ALA A 414 27.15 5.58 9.39
CA ALA A 414 27.28 4.53 8.39
C ALA A 414 28.74 4.06 8.21
N GLY A 415 28.91 2.77 7.96
CA GLY A 415 30.23 2.14 7.78
C GLY A 415 30.92 2.53 6.47
N SER A 416 32.21 2.18 6.34
CA SER A 416 32.96 2.41 5.11
C SER A 416 32.24 1.83 3.87
N THR A 417 32.11 2.69 2.87
CA THR A 417 31.30 2.50 1.66
C THR A 417 32.01 1.71 0.56
N ALA A 418 33.26 1.31 0.79
CA ALA A 418 34.05 0.46 -0.10
C ALA A 418 33.90 -1.05 0.19
N ASN A 419 33.10 -1.43 1.19
CA ASN A 419 32.92 -2.84 1.56
C ASN A 419 31.92 -3.55 0.61
N PRO A 420 32.12 -4.85 0.31
CA PRO A 420 31.11 -5.65 -0.41
C PRO A 420 29.75 -5.63 0.29
N VAL A 421 28.69 -5.52 -0.50
CA VAL A 421 27.29 -5.59 -0.05
C VAL A 421 26.75 -6.98 -0.36
N THR A 422 26.24 -7.67 0.66
CA THR A 422 25.56 -8.97 0.47
C THR A 422 24.11 -8.74 0.07
N ILE A 423 23.73 -9.24 -1.11
CA ILE A 423 22.35 -9.23 -1.61
C ILE A 423 21.73 -10.59 -1.26
N GLN A 424 20.62 -10.58 -0.52
CA GLN A 424 19.89 -11.80 -0.14
C GLN A 424 18.45 -11.72 -0.63
N ILE A 425 18.03 -12.68 -1.46
CA ILE A 425 16.62 -12.83 -1.87
C ILE A 425 16.03 -14.01 -1.12
N PHE A 426 14.98 -13.75 -0.35
CA PHE A 426 14.18 -14.73 0.38
C PHE A 426 12.89 -14.94 -0.42
N TYR A 427 12.71 -16.15 -0.94
CA TYR A 427 11.61 -16.49 -1.84
C TYR A 427 11.01 -17.85 -1.49
N HIS A 428 9.77 -18.08 -1.89
CA HIS A 428 9.13 -19.39 -1.79
C HIS A 428 9.84 -20.37 -2.74
N PRO A 429 10.21 -21.60 -2.32
CA PRO A 429 11.04 -22.48 -3.15
C PRO A 429 10.54 -22.76 -4.57
N ALA A 430 9.22 -22.70 -4.81
CA ALA A 430 8.61 -22.87 -6.12
C ALA A 430 8.71 -21.63 -7.04
N HIS A 431 9.13 -20.47 -6.53
CA HIS A 431 9.06 -19.16 -7.20
C HIS A 431 10.43 -18.67 -7.71
N ALA A 432 11.29 -19.62 -8.15
CA ALA A 432 12.67 -19.33 -8.50
C ALA A 432 12.86 -18.51 -9.80
N ASP A 433 11.89 -18.51 -10.71
CA ASP A 433 11.98 -17.97 -12.08
C ASP A 433 12.50 -16.53 -12.16
N ASN A 434 12.05 -15.66 -11.24
CA ASN A 434 12.42 -14.25 -11.23
C ASN A 434 13.66 -13.93 -10.38
N VAL A 435 14.15 -14.87 -9.57
CA VAL A 435 15.22 -14.62 -8.58
C VAL A 435 16.54 -14.21 -9.27
N ALA A 436 16.93 -14.89 -10.34
CA ALA A 436 18.15 -14.53 -11.09
C ALA A 436 18.07 -13.14 -11.75
N ARG A 437 16.86 -12.68 -12.09
CA ARG A 437 16.61 -11.33 -12.64
C ARG A 437 16.66 -10.28 -11.53
N MET A 438 16.05 -10.55 -10.37
CA MET A 438 16.13 -9.68 -9.19
C MET A 438 17.59 -9.43 -8.78
N VAL A 439 18.44 -10.45 -8.73
CA VAL A 439 19.88 -10.30 -8.43
C VAL A 439 20.55 -9.34 -9.41
N LYS A 440 20.37 -9.57 -10.71
CA LYS A 440 20.99 -8.73 -11.77
C LYS A 440 20.53 -7.28 -11.68
N SER A 441 19.23 -7.05 -11.49
CA SER A 441 18.67 -5.70 -11.33
C SER A 441 19.22 -5.01 -10.07
N ALA A 442 19.25 -5.71 -8.93
CA ALA A 442 19.83 -5.18 -7.69
C ALA A 442 21.31 -4.81 -7.85
N GLN A 443 22.13 -5.66 -8.47
CA GLN A 443 23.55 -5.39 -8.73
C GLN A 443 23.74 -4.19 -9.67
N ALA A 444 22.98 -4.10 -10.76
CA ALA A 444 23.05 -3.00 -11.71
C ALA A 444 22.59 -1.66 -11.09
N SER A 445 21.51 -1.69 -10.31
CA SER A 445 21.00 -0.54 -9.58
C SER A 445 21.98 -0.07 -8.50
N LEU A 446 22.50 -0.97 -7.65
CA LEU A 446 23.51 -0.60 -6.65
C LEU A 446 24.77 -0.01 -7.31
N HIS A 447 25.20 -0.54 -8.45
CA HIS A 447 26.31 0.01 -9.23
C HIS A 447 26.03 1.43 -9.72
N TYR A 448 24.97 1.61 -10.50
CA TYR A 448 24.64 2.89 -11.13
C TYR A 448 24.29 3.97 -10.10
N TYR A 449 23.45 3.66 -9.09
CA TYR A 449 23.05 4.63 -8.08
C TYR A 449 24.22 5.02 -7.16
N SER A 450 25.14 4.09 -6.85
CA SER A 450 26.33 4.44 -6.06
C SER A 450 27.31 5.35 -6.82
N GLN A 451 27.38 5.22 -8.15
CA GLN A 451 28.21 6.08 -9.00
C GLN A 451 27.62 7.47 -9.19
N GLU A 452 26.31 7.56 -9.46
CA GLU A 452 25.63 8.82 -9.80
C GLU A 452 25.16 9.63 -8.58
N PHE A 453 24.72 8.96 -7.51
CA PHE A 453 24.02 9.59 -6.38
C PHE A 453 24.80 9.52 -5.06
N GLY A 454 25.99 8.93 -5.07
CA GLY A 454 26.81 8.68 -3.88
C GLY A 454 26.56 7.30 -3.25
N PRO A 455 27.43 6.87 -2.33
CA PRO A 455 27.53 5.47 -1.94
C PRO A 455 26.32 4.90 -1.17
N TYR A 456 26.05 3.61 -1.35
CA TYR A 456 25.11 2.86 -0.50
C TYR A 456 25.67 2.69 0.93
N PRO A 457 24.94 3.08 2.00
CA PRO A 457 25.50 3.19 3.36
C PRO A 457 25.50 1.88 4.17
N TYR A 458 24.96 0.78 3.63
CA TYR A 458 24.75 -0.47 4.37
C TYR A 458 25.51 -1.66 3.77
N ARG A 459 25.85 -2.66 4.58
CA ARG A 459 26.61 -3.87 4.13
C ARG A 459 25.74 -5.02 3.60
N HIS A 460 24.43 -4.86 3.64
CA HIS A 460 23.50 -5.86 3.15
C HIS A 460 22.28 -5.20 2.53
N PHE A 461 21.61 -5.96 1.67
CA PHE A 461 20.41 -5.56 0.98
C PHE A 461 19.53 -6.81 0.81
N ARG A 462 18.27 -6.73 1.22
CA ARG A 462 17.36 -7.89 1.25
C ARG A 462 16.14 -7.67 0.38
N VAL A 463 15.66 -8.74 -0.23
CA VAL A 463 14.42 -8.78 -1.00
C VAL A 463 13.59 -9.96 -0.46
N LEU A 464 12.36 -9.73 -0.01
CA LEU A 464 11.55 -10.75 0.67
C LEU A 464 10.19 -10.94 0.03
N GLU A 465 9.89 -12.18 -0.34
CA GLU A 465 8.55 -12.56 -0.73
C GLU A 465 7.62 -12.66 0.48
N ARG A 466 6.39 -12.20 0.32
CA ARG A 466 5.31 -12.36 1.30
C ARG A 466 4.00 -12.72 0.61
N PRO A 467 3.06 -13.39 1.30
CA PRO A 467 1.89 -13.94 0.67
C PRO A 467 0.95 -12.85 0.14
N GLY A 468 0.49 -13.00 -1.10
CA GLY A 468 -0.50 -12.08 -1.67
C GLY A 468 -0.60 -12.12 -3.21
N PRO A 469 -1.80 -11.87 -3.76
CA PRO A 469 -2.01 -11.84 -5.22
C PRO A 469 -1.48 -10.55 -5.88
N GLY A 470 -1.02 -9.57 -5.09
CA GLY A 470 -0.50 -8.32 -5.59
C GLY A 470 0.80 -8.47 -6.37
N ARG A 471 1.08 -7.44 -7.17
CA ARG A 471 2.28 -7.32 -8.02
C ARG A 471 3.23 -6.20 -7.59
N GLY A 472 2.82 -5.44 -6.57
CA GLY A 472 3.60 -4.37 -5.99
C GLY A 472 4.71 -4.91 -5.11
N MET A 473 5.76 -4.11 -5.02
CA MET A 473 6.83 -4.22 -4.06
C MET A 473 6.73 -3.01 -3.12
N HIS A 474 7.47 -3.03 -2.02
CA HIS A 474 7.61 -1.87 -1.13
C HIS A 474 9.02 -1.84 -0.56
N ALA A 475 9.68 -0.69 -0.68
CA ALA A 475 11.01 -0.47 -0.14
C ALA A 475 10.97 0.05 1.30
N GLU A 476 11.86 -0.50 2.12
CA GLU A 476 12.14 -0.20 3.52
C GLU A 476 13.67 0.06 3.65
N PRO A 477 14.20 0.54 4.78
CA PRO A 477 15.65 0.64 4.98
C PRO A 477 16.35 -0.72 4.83
N MET A 478 17.26 -0.84 3.86
CA MET A 478 17.99 -2.07 3.47
C MET A 478 17.15 -3.24 2.92
N THR A 479 15.83 -3.10 2.87
CA THR A 479 14.91 -4.23 2.68
C THR A 479 13.84 -3.86 1.66
N ILE A 480 13.38 -4.83 0.87
CA ILE A 480 12.27 -4.65 -0.07
C ILE A 480 11.36 -5.87 0.05
N ASP A 481 10.11 -5.66 0.42
CA ASP A 481 9.10 -6.72 0.39
C ASP A 481 8.40 -6.76 -0.97
N TYR A 482 7.87 -7.94 -1.34
CA TYR A 482 7.03 -8.09 -2.51
C TYR A 482 5.99 -9.20 -2.35
N GLN A 483 4.83 -9.01 -3.00
CA GLN A 483 3.78 -10.03 -3.02
C GLN A 483 4.05 -11.08 -4.12
N GLU A 484 3.69 -12.34 -3.87
CA GLU A 484 3.93 -13.49 -4.77
C GLU A 484 3.47 -13.26 -6.22
N GLY A 485 2.43 -12.45 -6.46
CA GLY A 485 2.01 -12.09 -7.81
C GLY A 485 3.10 -11.41 -8.65
N TYR A 486 4.14 -10.85 -8.03
CA TYR A 486 5.37 -10.39 -8.68
C TYR A 486 6.25 -11.56 -9.18
N SER A 487 6.44 -12.62 -8.38
CA SER A 487 7.19 -13.82 -8.79
C SER A 487 6.59 -14.49 -10.02
N LEU A 488 5.25 -14.45 -10.14
CA LEU A 488 4.50 -14.99 -11.26
C LEU A 488 4.54 -14.10 -12.52
N MET A 489 5.22 -12.95 -12.51
CA MET A 489 5.42 -12.13 -13.70
C MET A 489 6.49 -12.74 -14.62
N ASN A 490 6.06 -13.41 -15.70
CA ASN A 490 6.97 -13.92 -16.73
C ASN A 490 6.86 -13.09 -18.03
N PRO A 491 7.80 -12.17 -18.32
CA PRO A 491 7.77 -11.38 -19.55
C PRO A 491 8.08 -12.27 -20.77
N ARG A 492 7.32 -12.10 -21.86
CA ARG A 492 7.56 -12.85 -23.11
C ARG A 492 8.99 -12.61 -23.63
N PRO A 493 9.65 -13.60 -24.26
CA PRO A 493 10.94 -13.41 -24.90
C PRO A 493 10.93 -12.21 -25.86
N GLY A 494 11.90 -11.31 -25.73
CA GLY A 494 11.95 -10.09 -26.51
C GLY A 494 10.84 -9.07 -26.21
N GLY A 495 10.08 -9.22 -25.11
CA GLY A 495 9.11 -8.24 -24.62
C GLY A 495 9.74 -7.11 -23.77
N LEU A 496 8.90 -6.44 -22.98
CA LEU A 496 9.34 -5.54 -21.90
C LEU A 496 9.56 -6.36 -20.62
N ASP A 497 10.74 -6.24 -20.03
CA ASP A 497 11.11 -6.83 -18.75
C ASP A 497 10.70 -5.89 -17.61
N LEU A 498 9.38 -5.80 -17.40
CA LEU A 498 8.79 -4.98 -16.35
C LEU A 498 9.27 -5.38 -14.93
N PRO A 499 9.43 -6.67 -14.58
CA PRO A 499 10.02 -7.04 -13.29
C PRO A 499 11.41 -6.43 -13.08
N TYR A 500 12.29 -6.45 -14.09
CA TYR A 500 13.61 -5.84 -13.98
C TYR A 500 13.53 -4.33 -13.67
N HIS A 501 12.61 -3.61 -14.33
CA HIS A 501 12.38 -2.18 -14.07
C HIS A 501 11.82 -1.91 -12.67
N ILE A 502 10.82 -2.69 -12.22
CA ILE A 502 10.23 -2.52 -10.88
C ILE A 502 11.31 -2.73 -9.83
N MET A 503 12.08 -3.83 -9.90
CA MET A 503 13.17 -4.06 -8.95
C MET A 503 14.17 -2.88 -8.92
N ALA A 504 14.51 -2.31 -10.07
CA ALA A 504 15.39 -1.15 -10.13
C ALA A 504 14.79 0.12 -9.52
N HIS A 505 13.46 0.31 -9.62
CA HIS A 505 12.73 1.41 -8.97
C HIS A 505 12.78 1.29 -7.44
N GLU A 506 12.51 0.11 -6.92
CA GLU A 506 12.48 -0.11 -5.47
C GLU A 506 13.89 0.00 -4.84
N VAL A 507 14.94 -0.45 -5.55
CA VAL A 507 16.33 -0.21 -5.11
C VAL A 507 16.65 1.29 -5.10
N ALA A 508 16.06 2.09 -5.99
CA ALA A 508 16.31 3.53 -6.04
C ALA A 508 15.77 4.27 -4.81
N HIS A 509 14.75 3.73 -4.11
CA HIS A 509 14.25 4.32 -2.86
C HIS A 509 15.30 4.34 -1.74
N GLN A 510 16.31 3.46 -1.78
CA GLN A 510 17.46 3.50 -0.87
C GLN A 510 18.26 4.82 -0.95
N TRP A 511 18.09 5.59 -2.03
CA TRP A 511 18.49 7.00 -2.11
C TRP A 511 17.28 7.93 -1.98
N TRP A 512 16.20 7.68 -2.74
CA TRP A 512 15.03 8.56 -2.83
C TRP A 512 13.92 8.16 -1.85
N GLY A 513 13.89 8.82 -0.69
CA GLY A 513 13.01 8.51 0.44
C GLY A 513 13.79 8.22 1.71
N PHE A 514 14.87 7.45 1.61
CA PHE A 514 15.69 7.06 2.77
C PHE A 514 16.89 7.97 3.03
N GLN A 515 17.85 8.10 2.10
CA GLN A 515 18.97 9.04 2.25
C GLN A 515 18.52 10.49 2.03
N LEU A 516 17.76 10.74 0.96
CA LEU A 516 17.05 12.00 0.73
C LEU A 516 15.58 11.81 1.11
N ALA A 517 15.22 12.26 2.30
CA ALA A 517 13.85 12.30 2.78
C ALA A 517 13.29 13.73 2.65
N PRO A 518 12.40 14.02 1.68
CA PRO A 518 11.87 15.36 1.49
C PRO A 518 10.79 15.69 2.52
N ALA A 519 10.66 16.97 2.88
CA ALA A 519 9.55 17.46 3.69
C ALA A 519 8.19 17.00 3.12
N ALA A 520 7.24 16.63 3.99
CA ALA A 520 6.02 15.90 3.62
C ALA A 520 4.93 16.76 2.95
N VAL A 521 5.30 17.62 2.00
CA VAL A 521 4.46 18.64 1.34
C VAL A 521 4.06 18.26 -0.09
N GLU A 522 3.22 19.08 -0.74
CA GLU A 522 3.01 19.07 -2.19
C GLU A 522 4.37 19.08 -2.93
N GLY A 523 4.56 18.18 -3.91
CA GLY A 523 5.81 18.04 -4.65
C GLY A 523 6.76 16.96 -4.10
N ALA A 524 6.61 16.48 -2.86
CA ALA A 524 7.50 15.45 -2.33
C ALA A 524 7.48 14.13 -3.12
N GLY A 525 6.34 13.77 -3.74
CA GLY A 525 6.24 12.63 -4.66
C GLY A 525 7.06 12.76 -5.95
N LEU A 526 7.42 13.98 -6.37
CA LEU A 526 8.38 14.22 -7.45
C LEU A 526 9.81 13.85 -7.02
N LEU A 527 10.16 14.11 -5.75
CA LEU A 527 11.51 13.88 -5.20
C LEU A 527 11.76 12.44 -4.74
N VAL A 528 10.70 11.64 -4.62
CA VAL A 528 10.74 10.21 -4.24
C VAL A 528 10.41 9.32 -5.43
N GLU A 529 9.18 9.39 -5.95
CA GLU A 529 8.70 8.45 -6.96
C GLU A 529 9.22 8.76 -8.36
N SER A 530 9.23 10.06 -8.75
CA SER A 530 9.68 10.42 -10.10
C SER A 530 11.18 10.26 -10.28
N THR A 531 11.95 10.52 -9.24
CA THR A 531 13.40 10.29 -9.18
C THR A 531 13.70 8.80 -9.18
N ALA A 532 13.01 7.99 -8.36
CA ALA A 532 13.13 6.53 -8.39
C ALA A 532 12.79 5.93 -9.76
N THR A 533 11.64 6.30 -10.34
CA THR A 533 11.21 5.81 -11.67
C THR A 533 12.20 6.22 -12.76
N TYR A 534 12.69 7.46 -12.72
CA TYR A 534 13.69 7.96 -13.67
C TYR A 534 15.04 7.24 -13.51
N SER A 535 15.48 6.99 -12.28
CA SER A 535 16.71 6.24 -11.98
C SER A 535 16.61 4.81 -12.53
N ALA A 536 15.47 4.15 -12.35
CA ALA A 536 15.19 2.83 -12.89
C ALA A 536 15.13 2.81 -14.44
N MET A 537 14.69 3.90 -15.07
CA MET A 537 14.77 4.04 -16.54
C MET A 537 16.22 4.06 -17.04
N GLN A 538 17.13 4.72 -16.33
CA GLN A 538 18.55 4.75 -16.69
C GLN A 538 19.22 3.39 -16.52
N VAL A 539 18.94 2.66 -15.43
CA VAL A 539 19.45 1.28 -15.24
C VAL A 539 18.92 0.33 -16.32
N VAL A 540 17.64 0.46 -16.72
CA VAL A 540 17.05 -0.28 -17.85
C VAL A 540 17.76 0.06 -19.17
N GLU A 541 18.01 1.34 -19.45
CA GLU A 541 18.71 1.76 -20.67
C GLU A 541 20.15 1.23 -20.72
N GLN A 542 20.90 1.36 -19.62
CA GLN A 542 22.29 0.92 -19.52
C GLN A 542 22.44 -0.61 -19.60
N THR A 543 21.51 -1.38 -19.01
CA THR A 543 21.64 -2.85 -18.93
C THR A 543 20.90 -3.59 -20.03
N LEU A 544 19.70 -3.13 -20.42
CA LEU A 544 18.83 -3.80 -21.39
C LEU A 544 18.77 -3.09 -22.76
N GLY A 545 19.37 -1.90 -22.86
CA GLY A 545 19.49 -1.12 -24.09
C GLY A 545 18.35 -0.13 -24.34
N TYR A 546 18.63 0.88 -25.17
CA TYR A 546 17.70 1.97 -25.49
C TYR A 546 16.37 1.48 -26.10
N GLU A 547 16.39 0.46 -26.96
CA GLU A 547 15.16 -0.17 -27.49
C GLU A 547 14.24 -0.72 -26.39
N HIS A 548 14.82 -1.18 -25.27
CA HIS A 548 14.07 -1.66 -24.12
C HIS A 548 13.42 -0.50 -23.36
N LEU A 549 14.16 0.59 -23.16
CA LEU A 549 13.63 1.84 -22.61
C LEU A 549 12.48 2.40 -23.47
N LEU A 550 12.60 2.38 -24.81
CA LEU A 550 11.54 2.85 -25.71
C LEU A 550 10.22 2.08 -25.54
N ARG A 551 10.28 0.79 -25.24
CA ARG A 551 9.10 -0.04 -24.92
C ARG A 551 8.51 0.30 -23.56
N TYR A 552 9.33 0.53 -22.55
CA TYR A 552 8.84 1.02 -21.26
C TYR A 552 8.13 2.37 -21.42
N LEU A 553 8.77 3.31 -22.11
CA LEU A 553 8.21 4.61 -22.45
C LEU A 553 6.93 4.52 -23.30
N SER A 554 6.77 3.51 -24.16
CA SER A 554 5.53 3.33 -24.92
C SER A 554 4.36 2.90 -24.02
N GLN A 555 4.60 2.01 -23.05
CA GLN A 555 3.61 1.67 -22.03
C GLN A 555 3.25 2.88 -21.15
N MET A 556 4.25 3.65 -20.67
CA MET A 556 4.00 4.86 -19.88
C MET A 556 3.14 5.90 -20.62
N ARG A 557 3.23 5.97 -21.95
CA ARG A 557 2.44 6.90 -22.77
C ARG A 557 0.96 6.53 -22.83
N GLN A 558 0.57 5.25 -22.68
CA GLN A 558 -0.83 4.83 -22.72
C GLN A 558 -1.67 5.49 -21.62
N GLU A 559 -1.09 5.79 -20.45
CA GLU A 559 -1.80 6.50 -19.37
C GLU A 559 -2.10 7.98 -19.66
N TYR A 560 -1.61 8.54 -20.78
CA TYR A 560 -1.99 9.86 -21.29
C TYR A 560 -3.20 9.81 -22.24
N GLU A 561 -3.62 8.63 -22.69
CA GLU A 561 -4.76 8.45 -23.59
C GLU A 561 -6.11 8.59 -22.86
N VAL A 562 -6.10 8.46 -21.52
CA VAL A 562 -7.24 8.77 -20.66
C VAL A 562 -7.38 10.31 -20.53
N PRO A 563 -8.55 10.91 -20.81
CA PRO A 563 -8.77 12.35 -20.63
C PRO A 563 -8.51 12.81 -19.19
N ARG A 564 -7.76 13.91 -19.03
CA ARG A 564 -7.43 14.51 -17.72
C ARG A 564 -7.80 15.98 -17.67
N SER A 565 -8.11 16.46 -16.46
CA SER A 565 -8.42 17.88 -16.23
C SER A 565 -7.25 18.79 -16.64
N ARG A 566 -7.56 19.87 -17.35
CA ARG A 566 -6.60 20.93 -17.69
C ARG A 566 -6.14 21.74 -16.46
N ALA A 567 -6.84 21.61 -15.33
CA ALA A 567 -6.50 22.27 -14.06
C ALA A 567 -5.46 21.50 -13.21
N ALA A 568 -4.78 20.49 -13.77
CA ALA A 568 -3.75 19.73 -13.06
C ALA A 568 -2.56 20.63 -12.64
N PRO A 569 -2.05 20.51 -11.39
CA PRO A 569 -0.98 21.38 -10.89
C PRO A 569 0.36 21.21 -11.64
N PRO A 570 1.30 22.17 -11.49
CA PRO A 570 2.67 22.02 -11.96
C PRO A 570 3.38 20.88 -11.21
N LEU A 571 4.40 20.26 -11.81
CA LEU A 571 5.13 19.13 -11.20
C LEU A 571 5.72 19.44 -9.81
N LEU A 572 6.13 20.69 -9.58
CA LEU A 572 6.61 21.15 -8.27
C LEU A 572 5.54 21.04 -7.16
N ARG A 573 4.26 20.90 -7.52
CA ARG A 573 3.14 20.67 -6.61
C ARG A 573 2.47 19.30 -6.85
N ALA A 574 3.25 18.31 -7.31
CA ALA A 574 2.77 16.94 -7.53
C ALA A 574 2.17 16.34 -6.25
N ASN A 575 0.95 15.83 -6.38
CA ASN A 575 0.15 15.31 -5.27
C ASN A 575 -0.67 14.06 -5.64
N ASP A 576 -0.47 13.50 -6.84
CA ASP A 576 -1.16 12.30 -7.32
C ASP A 576 -0.19 11.30 -7.99
N ALA A 577 -0.61 10.04 -8.09
CA ALA A 577 0.21 8.95 -8.62
C ALA A 577 0.61 9.14 -10.10
N PHE A 578 -0.22 9.75 -10.93
CA PHE A 578 0.14 10.00 -12.33
C PHE A 578 1.21 11.09 -12.46
N MET A 579 1.13 12.14 -11.63
CA MET A 579 2.18 13.15 -11.57
C MET A 579 3.52 12.54 -11.12
N ASN A 580 3.46 11.69 -10.08
CA ASN A 580 4.60 11.02 -9.47
C ASN A 580 5.26 9.97 -10.39
N TYR A 581 4.50 9.00 -10.91
CA TYR A 581 5.05 7.86 -11.66
C TYR A 581 5.09 8.04 -13.19
N ARG A 582 4.39 9.03 -13.77
CA ARG A 582 4.32 9.23 -15.24
C ARG A 582 4.80 10.60 -15.70
N LYS A 583 4.25 11.68 -15.15
CA LYS A 583 4.51 13.05 -15.61
C LYS A 583 5.89 13.57 -15.21
N GLY A 584 6.38 13.23 -14.02
CA GLY A 584 7.73 13.57 -13.56
C GLY A 584 8.82 12.91 -14.42
N PRO A 585 8.92 11.56 -14.48
CA PRO A 585 10.01 10.86 -15.16
C PRO A 585 10.11 11.17 -16.66
N SER A 586 8.95 11.34 -17.31
CA SER A 586 8.86 11.71 -18.74
C SER A 586 9.21 13.17 -19.04
N ARG A 587 9.37 14.01 -18.02
CA ARG A 587 9.94 15.37 -18.11
C ARG A 587 11.41 15.39 -17.74
N SER A 588 11.83 14.66 -16.70
CA SER A 588 13.25 14.52 -16.33
C SER A 588 14.10 14.00 -17.50
N SER A 589 13.61 12.95 -18.18
CA SER A 589 14.25 12.38 -19.38
C SER A 589 14.33 13.32 -20.59
N ARG A 590 13.42 14.30 -20.74
CA ARG A 590 13.49 15.29 -21.83
C ARG A 590 14.42 16.47 -21.52
N CYS A 591 14.64 16.78 -20.24
CA CYS A 591 15.45 17.92 -19.81
C CYS A 591 16.92 17.57 -19.54
N GLY A 592 17.26 16.28 -19.44
CA GLY A 592 18.61 15.83 -19.10
C GLY A 592 19.01 16.36 -17.72
N ILE A 593 18.28 15.92 -16.68
CA ILE A 593 18.54 16.30 -15.28
C ILE A 593 19.70 15.44 -14.75
N THR A 594 20.93 15.88 -14.99
CA THR A 594 22.08 15.57 -14.14
C THR A 594 22.03 16.44 -12.88
N LEU A 595 22.47 15.90 -11.74
CA LEU A 595 22.37 16.53 -10.42
C LEU A 595 23.06 17.91 -10.34
N GLU A 596 24.12 18.16 -11.12
CA GLU A 596 24.78 19.47 -11.24
C GLU A 596 23.81 20.63 -11.46
N LYS A 597 22.73 20.43 -12.24
CA LYS A 597 21.76 21.49 -12.57
C LYS A 597 20.80 21.84 -11.42
N ILE A 598 20.79 21.08 -10.33
CA ILE A 598 19.93 21.34 -9.17
C ILE A 598 20.60 22.32 -8.19
N GLY A 599 21.94 22.42 -8.20
CA GLY A 599 22.70 23.37 -7.36
C GLY A 599 22.88 24.77 -7.95
N SER A 600 22.77 24.94 -9.27
CA SER A 600 22.92 26.24 -9.94
C SER A 600 21.58 26.96 -10.08
N THR A 601 21.53 28.25 -9.73
CA THR A 601 20.38 29.13 -9.94
C THR A 601 19.93 29.13 -11.40
N MET A 602 18.71 28.65 -11.69
CA MET A 602 18.14 28.78 -13.03
C MET A 602 17.95 30.27 -13.37
N PRO A 603 18.44 30.77 -14.51
CA PRO A 603 18.08 32.08 -14.99
C PRO A 603 16.59 32.09 -15.36
N SER A 604 15.89 33.13 -14.92
CA SER A 604 14.45 33.29 -15.13
C SER A 604 14.11 33.46 -16.61
N GLY A 605 13.39 32.49 -17.19
CA GLY A 605 12.76 32.60 -18.51
C GLY A 605 13.56 32.00 -19.66
N GLY A 606 13.43 30.69 -19.86
CA GLY A 606 13.91 30.01 -21.07
C GLY A 606 13.03 28.81 -21.42
N CYS A 607 12.54 28.73 -22.66
CA CYS A 607 11.89 27.52 -23.15
C CYS A 607 12.94 26.44 -23.40
N CYS A 608 12.75 25.24 -22.84
CA CYS A 608 13.59 24.08 -23.17
C CYS A 608 13.39 23.68 -24.64
N THR A 609 14.32 24.08 -25.51
CA THR A 609 14.50 23.49 -26.84
C THR A 609 15.19 22.11 -26.71
N PRO A 610 14.81 21.11 -27.52
CA PRO A 610 15.39 19.77 -27.42
C PRO A 610 16.81 19.76 -27.99
N ILE A 611 17.79 19.38 -27.16
CA ILE A 611 19.14 19.02 -27.63
C ILE A 611 19.18 17.50 -27.76
N LEU A 612 19.05 17.02 -29.00
CA LEU A 612 19.30 15.64 -29.40
C LEU A 612 20.48 15.64 -30.38
N PRO A 613 21.66 15.09 -30.03
CA PRO A 613 22.70 14.86 -31.00
C PRO A 613 22.37 13.59 -31.80
N VAL A 614 21.90 13.77 -33.03
CA VAL A 614 21.85 12.68 -34.02
C VAL A 614 23.31 12.29 -34.33
N ARG A 615 23.76 11.12 -33.87
CA ARG A 615 25.05 10.57 -34.30
C ARG A 615 24.95 10.11 -35.76
N PRO A 616 25.92 10.44 -36.62
CA PRO A 616 25.90 10.01 -38.02
C PRO A 616 26.25 8.51 -38.17
N CYS A 617 25.61 7.83 -39.12
CA CYS A 617 25.97 6.46 -39.50
C CYS A 617 27.35 6.40 -40.18
N PRO A 618 28.11 5.30 -40.03
CA PRO A 618 29.36 5.08 -40.77
C PRO A 618 29.10 4.80 -42.27
N PRO A 619 30.06 5.08 -43.16
CA PRO A 619 29.86 4.99 -44.60
C PRO A 619 30.04 3.57 -45.17
N ARG A 620 29.12 3.20 -46.06
CA ARG A 620 29.26 2.29 -47.23
C ARG A 620 30.03 0.97 -47.06
N LEU A 621 29.27 -0.13 -47.02
CA LEU A 621 29.68 -1.38 -47.66
C LEU A 621 29.14 -1.42 -49.10
N ILE A 622 29.93 -2.00 -50.01
CA ILE A 622 29.71 -2.00 -51.46
C ILE A 622 28.80 -3.19 -51.83
N CYS A 623 27.72 -2.94 -52.57
CA CYS A 623 26.98 -3.96 -53.29
C CYS A 623 26.91 -3.63 -54.79
N THR A 624 27.53 -4.49 -55.59
CA THR A 624 27.47 -4.54 -57.05
C THR A 624 26.15 -5.18 -57.52
N GLY A 625 25.50 -4.62 -58.55
CA GLY A 625 24.32 -5.25 -59.18
C GLY A 625 23.56 -4.28 -60.10
N SER A 626 23.11 -4.75 -61.27
CA SER A 626 22.72 -3.89 -62.39
C SER A 626 21.21 -3.78 -62.67
N CYS A 627 20.83 -2.64 -63.25
CA CYS A 627 19.76 -2.43 -64.25
C CYS A 627 18.38 -3.12 -64.09
N ARG A 628 17.32 -2.31 -63.91
CA ARG A 628 16.44 -1.84 -65.02
C ARG A 628 15.40 -0.79 -64.55
N ARG A 629 15.03 0.13 -65.45
CA ARG A 629 13.94 1.14 -65.41
C ARG A 629 12.86 0.71 -66.45
N PRO A 630 11.65 1.34 -66.63
CA PRO A 630 11.31 2.75 -66.34
C PRO A 630 9.85 3.15 -65.89
N ARG A 631 9.75 4.29 -65.16
CA ARG A 631 8.75 5.41 -65.32
C ARG A 631 7.24 5.20 -64.91
N PRO A 632 6.40 6.27 -64.81
CA PRO A 632 6.61 7.52 -64.03
C PRO A 632 5.33 8.18 -63.42
N THR A 633 5.46 9.04 -62.39
CA THR A 633 4.70 10.34 -62.33
C THR A 633 5.26 11.38 -61.34
N ARG A 634 5.74 12.51 -61.91
CA ARG A 634 5.75 13.91 -61.43
C ARG A 634 6.26 14.31 -60.02
N CYS A 635 7.44 14.94 -60.02
CA CYS A 635 7.82 16.10 -59.17
C CYS A 635 6.96 17.36 -59.54
N ALA A 636 7.03 18.56 -58.95
CA ALA A 636 8.01 19.26 -58.08
C ALA A 636 7.23 20.34 -57.22
N THR A 637 7.76 21.27 -56.41
CA THR A 637 9.07 21.97 -56.37
C THR A 637 9.35 22.62 -54.98
N CYS A 638 10.63 22.91 -54.68
CA CYS A 638 11.11 23.77 -53.56
C CYS A 638 10.83 25.28 -53.82
N CYS A 639 10.96 26.24 -52.88
CA CYS A 639 12.17 26.78 -52.20
C CYS A 639 11.77 27.68 -50.99
N MET A 640 12.52 27.79 -49.88
CA MET A 640 13.55 28.83 -49.55
C MET A 640 13.13 30.31 -49.81
N THR A 641 13.35 31.34 -48.98
CA THR A 641 14.19 31.55 -47.75
C THR A 641 13.78 32.85 -46.99
N SER A 642 14.25 33.05 -45.73
CA SER A 642 14.49 34.31 -44.93
C SER A 642 13.82 35.66 -45.30
N SER A 643 13.44 36.60 -44.39
CA SER A 643 14.15 37.15 -43.22
C SER A 643 13.26 38.08 -42.32
N ARG A 644 13.80 38.57 -41.18
CA ARG A 644 13.25 39.57 -40.20
C ARG A 644 13.78 41.01 -40.49
N PRO A 645 13.44 42.11 -39.76
CA PRO A 645 12.17 42.56 -39.11
C PRO A 645 11.87 44.12 -39.15
N THR A 646 10.60 44.54 -38.90
CA THR A 646 10.13 45.83 -38.24
C THR A 646 10.48 47.24 -38.84
N PRO A 647 9.90 48.40 -38.39
CA PRO A 647 8.64 48.75 -37.67
C PRO A 647 7.84 49.96 -38.29
N PHE A 648 6.92 50.60 -37.51
CA PHE A 648 6.05 51.80 -37.77
C PHE A 648 4.76 51.57 -38.63
N GLY A 649 3.62 52.25 -38.40
CA GLY A 649 3.25 53.27 -37.39
C GLY A 649 1.73 53.64 -37.39
N ASN A 650 1.32 54.48 -36.41
CA ASN A 650 -0.03 55.02 -36.09
C ASN A 650 -0.97 55.40 -37.29
N SER A 651 -2.31 55.49 -37.17
CA SER A 651 -2.99 56.34 -36.17
C SER A 651 -4.55 56.28 -36.06
N ARG A 652 -5.04 56.80 -34.91
CA ARG A 652 -6.28 57.62 -34.65
C ARG A 652 -7.63 57.00 -34.18
N ARG A 653 -7.94 57.35 -32.91
CA ARG A 653 -9.25 57.80 -32.32
C ARG A 653 -10.39 56.76 -32.21
N SER A 654 -11.34 56.79 -31.26
CA SER A 654 -11.50 57.36 -29.89
C SER A 654 -12.87 56.83 -29.33
N LYS A 655 -13.37 57.01 -28.09
CA LYS A 655 -13.06 57.83 -26.90
C LYS A 655 -13.80 57.20 -25.65
N LEU A 656 -13.79 57.90 -24.50
CA LEU A 656 -14.79 57.88 -23.40
C LEU A 656 -14.90 56.66 -22.44
N ARG A 657 -14.23 56.83 -21.30
CA ARG A 657 -14.65 56.48 -19.91
C ARG A 657 -15.11 57.79 -19.21
N PRO A 658 -15.72 57.84 -17.99
CA PRO A 658 -15.48 57.05 -16.76
C PRO A 658 -16.73 56.23 -16.32
N SER A 659 -17.00 55.80 -15.07
CA SER A 659 -16.44 56.05 -13.72
C SER A 659 -16.59 54.86 -12.73
N LYS A 660 -16.56 55.15 -11.41
CA LYS A 660 -17.04 54.35 -10.25
C LYS A 660 -17.95 55.28 -9.40
N PRO A 661 -18.80 54.76 -8.49
CA PRO A 661 -18.36 54.54 -7.10
C PRO A 661 -18.94 53.26 -6.41
N SER A 662 -18.44 53.00 -5.19
CA SER A 662 -18.99 52.12 -4.13
C SER A 662 -19.17 53.05 -2.89
N PRO A 663 -20.03 52.81 -1.85
CA PRO A 663 -19.96 51.61 -0.98
C PRO A 663 -21.24 51.14 -0.20
N ALA A 664 -21.19 49.92 0.36
CA ALA A 664 -21.73 49.51 1.70
C ALA A 664 -23.25 49.67 2.04
N PRO A 665 -23.74 49.34 3.27
CA PRO A 665 -23.79 47.99 3.88
C PRO A 665 -25.14 47.61 4.58
N GLY A 666 -25.26 46.36 5.03
CA GLY A 666 -25.77 46.05 6.39
C GLY A 666 -27.18 45.48 6.59
N ARG A 667 -27.26 44.18 6.94
CA ARG A 667 -27.69 43.70 8.27
C ARG A 667 -27.28 42.25 8.48
#